data_AF-A0A4P6XCS8-F1
#
_entry.id   AF-A0A4P6XCS8-F1
#
_cell.length_a   1.000
_cell.length_b   1.000
_cell.length_c   1.000
_cell.angle_alpha   90.00
_cell.angle_beta   90.00
_cell.angle_gamma   90.00
#
_symmetry.space_group_name_H-M   'P 1'
#
loop_
_entity.id
_entity.type
_entity.pdbx_description
1 polymer ?
#
loop_
_entity_poly.entity_id
_entity_poly.type
_entity_poly.pdbx_seq_one_letter_code
_entity_poly.pdbx_strand_id
1 'polypeptide(L)'
;MIPNLDQGFSERAVIDQRHISDSANIIYGKENTAVQTKSYDRLNFERTDPHLLPIFLHSSFRTSSTWLWSALRKLPTVLGYYEIFNGILSNISKKSIVDTTYSTWDSHHPAQAPYFLEYLPLLKKGGGVIGFDASMALERFIPQGGIDGSLSLEEQAYLNILVEQAHRSRKIPLLSCTRSIGRLPAIKRFMPMHNILIYRNLFDQWSSYTGQFLRGNRFFFDTIDHTAASFTCDTFLRGLNEVLSSRILSPKDDQTFLLFILMHIYLYARSFEFADVVIDTSALATDPDLRRSVEMQLSSLVSAHVDLSDAKSNFDTSIVLVHDRKQFIDTVEQFVKIIASACSSAEAAAFAFKLKDDTLAQWDLHDRLTRNSTMWYDGLTNDLQQKNEEHACSRTAIESALVKIGGERDDAVATLADLEATRITTEAALATVTAERDALAATLAATSASQASAVELVAALQIERDGILTMLAETAEARNAVQETASALEAEHDRIALALATTTVAQAASDTALNALVAERDRLAMSLVDIDAAKAAADETVIRLTADRHQIDAILAETTQARFDAETALTALAAERDSIAADLAETIAAKTLVDHAVITLETERDRIAATLTHTMGAKDAADNALAELQAERDRIAATLVETTAAKASAENAVAELEAERGQFGATLAELSLLAS
;
A
#
# COMPACT_ATOMS: atom_id res chain seq x y z
N MET A 1 47.12 -3.95 -62.80
CA MET A 1 46.01 -4.86 -63.14
C MET A 1 45.32 -5.21 -61.83
N ILE A 2 44.30 -4.45 -61.40
CA ILE A 2 42.86 -4.53 -61.78
C ILE A 2 42.20 -5.83 -61.24
N PRO A 3 41.03 -5.83 -60.56
CA PRO A 3 40.51 -4.90 -59.55
C PRO A 3 39.47 -5.57 -58.55
N ASN A 4 38.91 -4.75 -57.64
CA ASN A 4 37.48 -4.52 -57.31
C ASN A 4 36.34 -5.56 -57.13
N LEU A 5 35.48 -5.13 -56.18
CA LEU A 5 34.00 -4.97 -56.20
C LEU A 5 33.07 -6.12 -55.78
N ASP A 6 32.50 -5.90 -54.59
CA ASP A 6 31.10 -5.53 -54.31
C ASP A 6 29.95 -6.55 -54.33
N GLN A 7 29.02 -6.20 -53.45
CA GLN A 7 27.84 -6.91 -53.01
C GLN A 7 26.73 -7.05 -54.06
N GLY A 8 25.94 -8.11 -53.89
CA GLY A 8 24.58 -8.23 -54.38
C GLY A 8 24.15 -9.68 -54.37
N PHE A 9 23.02 -10.02 -53.72
CA PHE A 9 21.91 -10.75 -54.33
C PHE A 9 20.79 -11.05 -53.32
N SER A 10 19.60 -10.62 -53.71
CA SER A 10 18.27 -11.09 -53.33
C SER A 10 18.02 -12.52 -53.85
N GLU A 11 17.20 -13.32 -53.14
CA GLU A 11 15.92 -13.93 -53.62
C GLU A 11 15.58 -15.32 -53.02
N ARG A 12 14.26 -15.53 -52.77
CA ARG A 12 13.43 -16.77 -52.80
C ARG A 12 13.36 -17.75 -51.61
N ALA A 13 12.11 -17.96 -51.12
CA ALA A 13 11.21 -19.09 -51.47
C ALA A 13 9.92 -18.96 -50.60
N VAL A 14 8.71 -18.75 -51.13
CA VAL A 14 7.76 -19.69 -51.78
C VAL A 14 7.45 -20.93 -50.92
N ILE A 15 6.20 -21.06 -50.46
CA ILE A 15 5.26 -22.16 -50.76
C ILE A 15 3.85 -21.80 -50.23
N ASP A 16 2.91 -21.82 -51.18
CA ASP A 16 1.46 -21.82 -51.06
C ASP A 16 0.97 -23.27 -50.91
N GLN A 17 -0.08 -23.54 -50.11
CA GLN A 17 -1.15 -24.44 -50.53
C GLN A 17 -2.38 -24.40 -49.62
N ARG A 18 -3.55 -24.36 -50.27
CA ARG A 18 -4.91 -24.36 -49.72
C ARG A 18 -5.49 -25.78 -49.61
N HIS A 19 -6.52 -25.85 -48.76
CA HIS A 19 -7.72 -26.70 -48.78
C HIS A 19 -7.69 -28.14 -48.24
N ILE A 20 -8.63 -28.39 -47.31
CA ILE A 20 -9.66 -29.46 -47.21
C ILE A 20 -10.30 -29.27 -45.81
N SER A 21 -11.42 -28.55 -45.67
CA SER A 21 -12.83 -29.00 -45.59
C SER A 21 -13.18 -29.93 -44.41
N ASP A 22 -14.15 -29.44 -43.62
CA ASP A 22 -15.25 -30.15 -42.93
C ASP A 22 -14.97 -31.34 -42.01
N SER A 23 -15.30 -31.16 -40.72
CA SER A 23 -16.33 -31.94 -39.99
C SER A 23 -16.24 -31.69 -38.48
N ALA A 24 -17.34 -31.26 -37.86
CA ALA A 24 -17.93 -31.84 -36.63
C ALA A 24 -18.73 -30.79 -35.84
N ASN A 25 -20.03 -30.78 -36.11
CA ASN A 25 -21.06 -30.41 -35.15
C ASN A 25 -21.10 -31.44 -34.00
N ILE A 26 -21.84 -31.04 -32.95
CA ILE A 26 -22.50 -31.85 -31.90
C ILE A 26 -21.80 -31.85 -30.52
N ILE A 27 -22.61 -31.46 -29.52
CA ILE A 27 -22.60 -31.75 -28.07
C ILE A 27 -21.91 -30.72 -27.16
N TYR A 28 -22.68 -29.73 -26.69
CA TYR A 28 -22.92 -29.41 -25.26
C TYR A 28 -24.22 -28.58 -25.26
N GLY A 29 -25.36 -29.03 -24.73
CA GLY A 29 -25.54 -29.71 -23.46
C GLY A 29 -26.14 -28.71 -22.48
N LYS A 30 -27.44 -28.43 -22.62
CA LYS A 30 -28.26 -27.70 -21.65
C LYS A 30 -28.15 -28.38 -20.28
N GLU A 31 -27.69 -27.68 -19.26
CA GLU A 31 -28.13 -27.93 -17.89
C GLU A 31 -28.58 -26.62 -17.23
N ASN A 32 -29.90 -26.53 -17.14
CA ASN A 32 -30.66 -25.69 -16.24
C ASN A 32 -30.28 -26.05 -14.79
N THR A 33 -29.46 -25.23 -14.15
CA THR A 33 -29.54 -25.06 -12.70
C THR A 33 -30.31 -23.78 -12.42
N ALA A 34 -31.61 -23.97 -12.17
CA ALA A 34 -32.49 -22.99 -11.58
C ALA A 34 -31.87 -22.48 -10.26
N VAL A 35 -31.18 -21.34 -10.33
CA VAL A 35 -30.97 -20.52 -9.15
C VAL A 35 -32.35 -20.01 -8.78
N GLN A 36 -32.90 -20.57 -7.72
CA GLN A 36 -34.09 -20.07 -7.05
C GLN A 36 -33.90 -18.57 -6.84
N THR A 37 -34.55 -17.78 -7.68
CA THR A 37 -34.95 -16.42 -7.39
C THR A 37 -35.85 -16.50 -6.17
N LYS A 38 -35.23 -16.43 -4.99
CA LYS A 38 -35.92 -15.82 -3.84
C LYS A 38 -36.31 -14.44 -4.34
N SER A 39 -37.61 -14.30 -4.60
CA SER A 39 -38.30 -13.02 -4.66
C SER A 39 -37.66 -12.15 -3.59
N TYR A 40 -36.85 -11.16 -4.01
CA TYR A 40 -36.56 -10.02 -3.17
C TYR A 40 -37.89 -9.27 -3.11
N ASP A 41 -38.79 -9.82 -2.29
CA ASP A 41 -39.99 -9.14 -1.85
C ASP A 41 -39.56 -7.75 -1.48
N ARG A 42 -40.16 -6.77 -2.15
CA ARG A 42 -40.07 -5.34 -1.88
C ARG A 42 -39.75 -5.15 -0.41
N LEU A 43 -38.47 -4.91 -0.11
CA LEU A 43 -38.03 -4.60 1.24
C LEU A 43 -38.88 -3.41 1.65
N ASN A 44 -39.69 -3.60 2.69
CA ASN A 44 -40.59 -2.60 3.24
C ASN A 44 -39.79 -1.34 3.62
N PHE A 45 -39.57 -0.46 2.64
CA PHE A 45 -39.07 0.91 2.84
C PHE A 45 -40.09 1.78 3.59
N GLU A 46 -41.29 1.25 3.88
CA GLU A 46 -42.32 1.92 4.68
C GLU A 46 -41.95 2.13 6.16
N ARG A 47 -40.77 1.69 6.62
CA ARG A 47 -40.27 1.91 7.98
C ARG A 47 -38.85 2.48 8.07
N THR A 48 -38.32 3.09 7.01
CA THR A 48 -37.12 3.93 7.20
C THR A 48 -37.54 5.21 7.90
N ASP A 49 -37.00 5.43 9.10
CA ASP A 49 -36.99 6.75 9.73
C ASP A 49 -36.56 7.77 8.65
N PRO A 50 -37.38 8.80 8.33
CA PRO A 50 -37.03 9.82 7.34
C PRO A 50 -35.66 10.45 7.61
N HIS A 51 -35.23 10.44 8.88
CA HIS A 51 -33.93 10.96 9.33
C HIS A 51 -32.73 10.05 8.98
N LEU A 52 -32.94 8.89 8.34
CA LEU A 52 -31.89 7.95 7.91
C LEU A 52 -31.87 7.69 6.40
N LEU A 53 -32.59 8.50 5.60
CA LEU A 53 -32.55 8.40 4.15
C LEU A 53 -31.11 8.61 3.63
N PRO A 54 -30.64 7.79 2.67
CA PRO A 54 -29.33 8.00 2.06
C PRO A 54 -29.24 9.38 1.41
N ILE A 55 -28.03 9.93 1.37
CA ILE A 55 -27.70 11.16 0.66
C ILE A 55 -26.72 10.81 -0.44
N PHE A 56 -26.95 11.26 -1.66
CA PHE A 56 -26.02 11.09 -2.78
C PHE A 56 -25.62 12.46 -3.34
N LEU A 57 -24.33 12.75 -3.23
CA LEU A 57 -23.66 13.83 -3.94
C LEU A 57 -23.36 13.43 -5.38
N HIS A 58 -24.16 13.94 -6.32
CA HIS A 58 -23.96 13.77 -7.76
C HIS A 58 -23.14 14.91 -8.31
N SER A 59 -22.05 14.61 -9.00
CA SER A 59 -21.21 15.64 -9.59
C SER A 59 -20.54 15.15 -10.87
N SER A 60 -19.98 16.09 -11.65
CA SER A 60 -18.92 15.77 -12.61
C SER A 60 -17.55 15.95 -11.95
N PHE A 61 -16.46 15.57 -12.62
CA PHE A 61 -15.11 15.80 -12.11
C PHE A 61 -14.79 17.30 -11.96
N ARG A 62 -13.93 17.64 -11.00
CA ARG A 62 -13.42 19.02 -10.76
C ARG A 62 -14.51 20.05 -10.43
N THR A 63 -15.59 19.60 -9.79
CA THR A 63 -16.73 20.41 -9.32
C THR A 63 -16.70 20.65 -7.80
N SER A 64 -15.53 20.48 -7.16
CA SER A 64 -15.36 20.59 -5.71
C SER A 64 -16.21 19.61 -4.88
N SER A 65 -16.76 18.56 -5.49
CA SER A 65 -17.56 17.54 -4.79
C SER A 65 -16.78 16.78 -3.73
N THR A 66 -15.48 16.56 -3.92
CA THR A 66 -14.63 15.94 -2.89
C THR A 66 -14.50 16.84 -1.66
N TRP A 67 -14.41 18.17 -1.82
CA TRP A 67 -14.39 19.10 -0.68
C TRP A 67 -15.71 19.04 0.10
N LEU A 68 -16.85 19.12 -0.60
CA LEU A 68 -18.16 19.05 0.05
C LEU A 68 -18.39 17.69 0.74
N TRP A 69 -18.04 16.59 0.06
CA TRP A 69 -18.07 15.27 0.66
C TRP A 69 -17.20 15.19 1.92
N SER A 70 -16.00 15.77 1.89
CA SER A 70 -15.08 15.79 3.04
C SER A 70 -15.66 16.59 4.20
N ALA A 71 -16.37 17.69 3.94
CA ALA A 71 -17.04 18.49 4.95
C ALA A 71 -18.13 17.68 5.65
N LEU A 72 -18.97 16.96 4.89
CA LEU A 72 -20.05 16.13 5.43
C LEU A 72 -19.54 14.83 6.08
N ARG A 73 -18.49 14.21 5.55
CA ARG A 73 -17.87 12.98 6.10
C ARG A 73 -17.40 13.14 7.54
N LYS A 74 -16.98 14.35 7.93
CA LYS A 74 -16.52 14.67 9.29
C LYS A 74 -17.66 14.60 10.33
N LEU A 75 -18.91 14.65 9.90
CA LEU A 75 -20.04 14.67 10.79
C LEU A 75 -20.25 13.30 11.44
N PRO A 76 -20.47 13.25 12.76
CA PRO A 76 -20.65 11.99 13.46
C PRO A 76 -21.92 11.24 13.06
N THR A 77 -22.86 11.88 12.35
CA THR A 77 -24.11 11.25 11.89
C THR A 77 -23.95 10.49 10.59
N VAL A 78 -22.83 10.63 9.88
CA VAL A 78 -22.64 10.18 8.50
C VAL A 78 -21.64 9.02 8.39
N LEU A 79 -21.87 8.11 7.44
CA LEU A 79 -20.86 7.19 6.91
C LEU A 79 -20.65 7.51 5.42
N GLY A 80 -19.49 8.08 5.07
CA GLY A 80 -19.21 8.59 3.73
C GLY A 80 -18.49 7.60 2.83
N TYR A 81 -19.11 7.19 1.73
CA TYR A 81 -18.46 6.44 0.67
C TYR A 81 -17.97 7.37 -0.44
N TYR A 82 -16.65 7.40 -0.63
CA TYR A 82 -16.00 8.20 -1.66
C TYR A 82 -16.04 7.53 -3.03
N GLU A 83 -16.51 8.26 -4.05
CA GLU A 83 -16.44 7.86 -5.45
C GLU A 83 -16.93 6.43 -5.70
N ILE A 84 -18.22 6.19 -5.43
CA ILE A 84 -18.79 4.83 -5.39
C ILE A 84 -18.70 4.07 -6.72
N PHE A 85 -18.51 4.77 -7.84
CA PHE A 85 -18.28 4.19 -9.16
C PHE A 85 -16.83 4.36 -9.65
N ASN A 86 -15.85 4.44 -8.74
CA ASN A 86 -14.45 4.51 -9.12
C ASN A 86 -13.94 3.14 -9.57
N GLY A 87 -13.27 3.08 -10.73
CA GLY A 87 -12.69 1.84 -11.26
C GLY A 87 -11.70 1.16 -10.31
N ILE A 88 -11.02 1.91 -9.43
CA ILE A 88 -10.12 1.35 -8.41
C ILE A 88 -10.83 0.33 -7.51
N LEU A 89 -12.14 0.49 -7.26
CA LEU A 89 -12.90 -0.39 -6.38
C LEU A 89 -13.00 -1.83 -6.90
N SER A 90 -12.70 -2.07 -8.18
CA SER A 90 -12.67 -3.42 -8.77
C SER A 90 -11.55 -4.30 -8.20
N ASN A 91 -10.43 -3.70 -7.83
CA ASN A 91 -9.22 -4.40 -7.39
C ASN A 91 -8.54 -3.77 -6.17
N ILE A 92 -9.17 -2.77 -5.53
CA ILE A 92 -8.61 -2.08 -4.37
C ILE A 92 -8.22 -3.09 -3.27
N SER A 93 -7.09 -2.86 -2.62
CA SER A 93 -6.59 -3.69 -1.51
C SER A 93 -6.58 -2.91 -0.21
N LYS A 94 -6.45 -3.60 0.93
CA LYS A 94 -6.31 -2.94 2.23
C LYS A 94 -5.14 -1.95 2.26
N LYS A 95 -4.03 -2.31 1.62
CA LYS A 95 -2.86 -1.42 1.47
C LYS A 95 -3.20 -0.19 0.63
N SER A 96 -3.82 -0.38 -0.54
CA SER A 96 -4.23 0.72 -1.41
C SER A 96 -5.25 1.67 -0.76
N ILE A 97 -6.15 1.17 0.09
CA ILE A 97 -7.06 2.01 0.88
C ILE A 97 -6.29 2.95 1.80
N VAL A 98 -5.25 2.46 2.48
CA VAL A 98 -4.44 3.28 3.42
C VAL A 98 -3.55 4.25 2.65
N ASP A 99 -2.98 3.83 1.54
CA ASP A 99 -2.02 4.62 0.77
C ASP A 99 -2.72 5.71 -0.08
N THR A 100 -3.98 5.52 -0.47
CA THR A 100 -4.73 6.48 -1.30
C THR A 100 -5.29 7.63 -0.47
N THR A 101 -4.46 8.66 -0.26
CA THR A 101 -4.76 9.86 0.54
C THR A 101 -4.75 11.14 -0.28
N TYR A 102 -5.13 12.27 0.33
CA TYR A 102 -5.16 13.60 -0.30
C TYR A 102 -3.80 14.06 -0.85
N SER A 103 -2.69 13.56 -0.30
CA SER A 103 -1.32 13.96 -0.66
C SER A 103 -0.71 13.13 -1.79
N THR A 104 -1.43 12.14 -2.31
CA THR A 104 -0.92 11.24 -3.37
C THR A 104 -0.87 11.87 -4.75
N TRP A 105 -1.56 12.99 -4.96
CA TRP A 105 -1.56 13.76 -6.20
C TRP A 105 -1.98 15.21 -5.94
N ASP A 106 -1.74 16.10 -6.91
CA ASP A 106 -2.08 17.54 -6.84
C ASP A 106 -3.60 17.78 -6.99
N SER A 107 -4.33 17.30 -6.00
CA SER A 107 -5.79 17.22 -5.97
C SER A 107 -6.46 18.54 -5.59
N HIS A 108 -5.73 19.44 -4.92
CA HIS A 108 -6.27 20.62 -4.21
C HIS A 108 -7.28 20.26 -3.10
N HIS A 109 -7.34 18.99 -2.69
CA HIS A 109 -8.22 18.55 -1.61
C HIS A 109 -7.59 18.83 -0.24
N PRO A 110 -8.39 19.19 0.78
CA PRO A 110 -7.88 19.42 2.13
C PRO A 110 -7.33 18.13 2.77
N ALA A 111 -6.48 18.30 3.78
CA ALA A 111 -5.95 17.20 4.58
C ALA A 111 -7.09 16.41 5.25
N GLN A 112 -7.08 15.08 5.07
CA GLN A 112 -8.13 14.19 5.58
C GLN A 112 -7.69 12.72 5.66
N ALA A 113 -8.52 11.89 6.30
CA ALA A 113 -8.36 10.44 6.32
C ALA A 113 -8.39 9.85 4.89
N PRO A 114 -7.78 8.65 4.67
CA PRO A 114 -7.74 8.04 3.34
C PRO A 114 -9.11 7.94 2.68
N TYR A 115 -9.16 8.15 1.37
CA TYR A 115 -10.41 8.36 0.64
C TYR A 115 -11.37 7.18 0.73
N PHE A 116 -10.84 5.96 0.65
CA PHE A 116 -11.63 4.73 0.53
C PHE A 116 -11.73 3.95 1.85
N LEU A 117 -11.51 4.60 2.99
CA LEU A 117 -11.44 3.93 4.30
C LEU A 117 -12.72 3.17 4.65
N GLU A 118 -13.88 3.73 4.30
CA GLU A 118 -15.20 3.20 4.60
C GLU A 118 -15.52 1.90 3.84
N TYR A 119 -14.73 1.55 2.82
CA TYR A 119 -14.85 0.29 2.08
C TYR A 119 -14.16 -0.90 2.78
N LEU A 120 -13.39 -0.68 3.85
CA LEU A 120 -12.70 -1.78 4.55
C LEU A 120 -13.59 -2.96 4.94
N PRO A 121 -14.83 -2.76 5.46
CA PRO A 121 -15.72 -3.87 5.81
C PRO A 121 -16.27 -4.63 4.59
N LEU A 122 -16.17 -4.03 3.39
CA LEU A 122 -16.73 -4.52 2.13
C LEU A 122 -15.67 -5.16 1.21
N LEU A 123 -14.42 -5.24 1.69
CA LEU A 123 -13.30 -5.75 0.93
C LEU A 123 -13.33 -7.28 0.79
N LYS A 124 -13.20 -7.80 -0.43
CA LYS A 124 -13.08 -9.24 -0.69
C LYS A 124 -11.69 -9.74 -0.25
N LYS A 125 -11.59 -11.03 0.10
CA LYS A 125 -10.31 -11.68 0.48
C LYS A 125 -9.21 -11.56 -0.59
N GLY A 126 -9.59 -11.47 -1.87
CA GLY A 126 -8.68 -11.30 -3.01
C GLY A 126 -8.50 -9.85 -3.51
N GLY A 127 -9.05 -8.86 -2.81
CA GLY A 127 -9.13 -7.48 -3.29
C GLY A 127 -10.42 -7.17 -4.06
N GLY A 128 -10.72 -5.88 -4.19
CA GLY A 128 -11.97 -5.35 -4.73
C GLY A 128 -13.10 -5.30 -3.71
N VAL A 129 -14.09 -4.45 -3.99
CA VAL A 129 -15.29 -4.25 -3.16
C VAL A 129 -16.39 -5.24 -3.56
N ILE A 130 -17.07 -5.83 -2.58
CA ILE A 130 -18.21 -6.73 -2.82
C ILE A 130 -19.33 -6.03 -3.61
N GLY A 131 -19.88 -6.72 -4.60
CA GLY A 131 -20.92 -6.18 -5.49
C GLY A 131 -20.43 -5.21 -6.57
N PHE A 132 -19.24 -4.62 -6.44
CA PHE A 132 -18.70 -3.71 -7.45
C PHE A 132 -18.21 -4.46 -8.69
N ASP A 133 -18.62 -3.96 -9.86
CA ASP A 133 -18.18 -4.40 -11.19
C ASP A 133 -17.48 -3.25 -11.92
N ALA A 134 -16.34 -3.51 -12.58
CA ALA A 134 -15.53 -2.48 -13.22
C ALA A 134 -16.30 -1.70 -14.31
N SER A 135 -17.25 -2.33 -14.99
CA SER A 135 -18.08 -1.68 -16.01
C SER A 135 -19.01 -0.61 -15.41
N MET A 136 -19.26 -0.64 -14.09
CA MET A 136 -19.97 0.44 -13.40
C MET A 136 -19.20 1.76 -13.39
N ALA A 137 -17.90 1.79 -13.71
CA ALA A 137 -17.15 3.04 -13.70
C ALA A 137 -17.58 3.97 -14.85
N LEU A 138 -17.22 3.62 -16.09
CA LEU A 138 -17.46 4.45 -17.27
C LEU A 138 -18.33 3.76 -18.33
N GLU A 139 -18.23 2.43 -18.49
CA GLU A 139 -19.00 1.72 -19.54
C GLU A 139 -20.51 1.85 -19.34
N ARG A 140 -20.98 1.78 -18.09
CA ARG A 140 -22.40 1.97 -17.75
C ARG A 140 -22.74 3.42 -17.37
N PHE A 141 -21.88 4.41 -17.70
CA PHE A 141 -22.06 5.80 -17.26
C PHE A 141 -23.43 6.36 -17.64
N ILE A 142 -23.87 6.03 -18.84
CA ILE A 142 -25.26 6.13 -19.27
C ILE A 142 -25.88 4.73 -19.20
N PRO A 143 -27.05 4.56 -18.56
CA PRO A 143 -27.77 3.28 -18.59
C PRO A 143 -28.05 2.79 -20.02
N GLN A 144 -28.21 1.48 -20.22
CA GLN A 144 -28.47 0.90 -21.55
C GLN A 144 -29.72 1.44 -22.27
N GLY A 145 -30.67 2.03 -21.52
CA GLY A 145 -31.86 2.71 -22.05
C GLY A 145 -31.69 4.22 -22.28
N GLY A 146 -30.45 4.73 -22.32
CA GLY A 146 -30.17 6.17 -22.32
C GLY A 146 -30.30 6.77 -20.92
N ILE A 147 -30.32 8.10 -20.82
CA ILE A 147 -30.39 8.80 -19.52
C ILE A 147 -31.67 8.48 -18.71
N ASP A 148 -32.73 8.09 -19.41
CA ASP A 148 -34.01 7.68 -18.83
C ASP A 148 -34.10 6.15 -18.60
N GLY A 149 -33.03 5.41 -18.88
CA GLY A 149 -32.93 3.97 -18.61
C GLY A 149 -32.93 3.63 -17.12
N SER A 150 -32.98 2.33 -16.82
CA SER A 150 -32.88 1.80 -15.45
C SER A 150 -31.46 1.35 -15.13
N LEU A 151 -31.08 1.42 -13.85
CA LEU A 151 -29.84 0.81 -13.37
C LEU A 151 -29.84 -0.70 -13.63
N SER A 152 -28.67 -1.26 -13.92
CA SER A 152 -28.48 -2.71 -13.99
C SER A 152 -28.73 -3.37 -12.63
N LEU A 153 -29.05 -4.67 -12.62
CA LEU A 153 -29.28 -5.41 -11.38
C LEU A 153 -28.02 -5.41 -10.49
N GLU A 154 -26.83 -5.42 -11.08
CA GLU A 154 -25.57 -5.36 -10.33
C GLU A 154 -25.39 -3.99 -9.67
N GLU A 155 -25.69 -2.88 -10.37
CA GLU A 155 -25.62 -1.52 -9.80
C GLU A 155 -26.63 -1.38 -8.64
N GLN A 156 -27.84 -1.91 -8.81
CA GLN A 156 -28.87 -1.91 -7.76
C GLN A 156 -28.42 -2.68 -6.52
N ALA A 157 -27.89 -3.90 -6.70
CA ALA A 157 -27.38 -4.72 -5.60
C ALA A 157 -26.21 -4.06 -4.88
N TYR A 158 -25.28 -3.46 -5.63
CA TYR A 158 -24.13 -2.74 -5.08
C TYR A 158 -24.54 -1.53 -4.24
N LEU A 159 -25.47 -0.69 -4.73
CA LEU A 159 -25.97 0.46 -3.98
C LEU A 159 -26.65 0.03 -2.67
N ASN A 160 -27.47 -1.03 -2.70
CA ASN A 160 -28.10 -1.58 -1.50
C ASN A 160 -27.05 -2.04 -0.47
N ILE A 161 -25.98 -2.71 -0.90
CA ILE A 161 -24.90 -3.14 0.01
C ILE A 161 -24.26 -1.94 0.74
N LEU A 162 -23.95 -0.86 0.03
CA LEU A 162 -23.34 0.34 0.64
C LEU A 162 -24.27 0.95 1.69
N VAL A 163 -25.55 1.09 1.34
CA VAL A 163 -26.58 1.71 2.18
C VAL A 163 -26.86 0.85 3.41
N GLU A 164 -27.05 -0.45 3.26
CA GLU A 164 -27.25 -1.38 4.37
C GLU A 164 -26.08 -1.37 5.34
N GLN A 165 -24.84 -1.32 4.82
CA GLN A 165 -23.64 -1.29 5.66
C GLN A 165 -23.55 -0.02 6.51
N ALA A 166 -23.96 1.14 5.96
CA ALA A 166 -24.06 2.38 6.73
C ALA A 166 -25.17 2.32 7.79
N HIS A 167 -26.34 1.78 7.44
CA HIS A 167 -27.45 1.62 8.37
C HIS A 167 -27.13 0.65 9.51
N ARG A 168 -26.38 -0.43 9.27
CA ARG A 168 -25.86 -1.33 10.33
C ARG A 168 -25.01 -0.58 11.36
N SER A 169 -24.35 0.50 10.94
CA SER A 169 -23.56 1.37 11.80
C SER A 169 -24.37 2.50 12.44
N ARG A 170 -25.71 2.53 12.22
CA ARG A 170 -26.64 3.61 12.61
C ARG A 170 -26.17 4.99 12.15
N LYS A 171 -25.67 5.07 10.92
CA LYS A 171 -25.26 6.31 10.25
C LYS A 171 -26.09 6.55 9.01
N ILE A 172 -26.21 7.82 8.63
CA ILE A 172 -26.75 8.25 7.34
C ILE A 172 -25.73 7.85 6.26
N PRO A 173 -26.11 7.04 5.26
CA PRO A 173 -25.24 6.73 4.13
C PRO A 173 -25.03 8.00 3.30
N LEU A 174 -23.78 8.45 3.16
CA LEU A 174 -23.41 9.54 2.25
C LEU A 174 -22.61 8.96 1.09
N LEU A 175 -23.22 8.91 -0.08
CA LEU A 175 -22.60 8.45 -1.31
C LEU A 175 -22.08 9.67 -2.10
N SER A 176 -20.93 9.55 -2.74
CA SER A 176 -20.42 10.56 -3.65
C SER A 176 -19.86 9.92 -4.91
N CYS A 177 -20.04 10.56 -6.06
CA CYS A 177 -19.34 10.15 -7.27
C CYS A 177 -19.34 11.24 -8.34
N THR A 178 -18.19 11.41 -8.98
CA THR A 178 -18.00 12.26 -10.17
C THR A 178 -18.53 11.62 -11.46
N ARG A 179 -19.00 10.36 -11.38
CA ARG A 179 -19.50 9.57 -12.51
C ARG A 179 -20.99 9.24 -12.40
N SER A 180 -21.74 9.95 -11.57
CA SER A 180 -23.14 9.61 -11.30
C SER A 180 -24.16 10.51 -12.01
N ILE A 181 -23.77 11.63 -12.62
CA ILE A 181 -24.72 12.55 -13.28
C ILE A 181 -25.46 11.88 -14.46
N GLY A 182 -24.79 10.99 -15.21
CA GLY A 182 -25.43 10.21 -16.28
C GLY A 182 -26.45 9.16 -15.78
N ARG A 183 -26.46 8.88 -14.48
CA ARG A 183 -27.28 7.85 -13.83
C ARG A 183 -28.28 8.42 -12.83
N LEU A 184 -28.23 9.72 -12.53
CA LEU A 184 -29.01 10.32 -11.46
C LEU A 184 -30.52 10.02 -11.62
N PRO A 185 -31.13 10.17 -12.81
CA PRO A 185 -32.55 9.81 -12.98
C PRO A 185 -32.84 8.33 -12.65
N ALA A 186 -31.93 7.43 -13.06
CA ALA A 186 -32.07 5.99 -12.80
C ALA A 186 -31.93 5.64 -11.32
N ILE A 187 -31.01 6.33 -10.61
CA ILE A 187 -30.80 6.19 -9.17
C ILE A 187 -32.02 6.68 -8.39
N LYS A 188 -32.56 7.87 -8.73
CA LYS A 188 -33.77 8.42 -8.09
C LYS A 188 -34.98 7.51 -8.23
N ARG A 189 -35.14 6.85 -9.38
CA ARG A 189 -36.22 5.87 -9.62
C ARG A 189 -36.03 4.57 -8.85
N PHE A 190 -34.78 4.15 -8.64
CA PHE A 190 -34.46 2.88 -8.00
C PHE A 190 -34.70 2.91 -6.49
N MET A 191 -34.21 3.92 -5.78
CA MET A 191 -34.31 3.97 -4.32
C MET A 191 -34.62 5.37 -3.77
N PRO A 192 -35.43 5.47 -2.69
CA PRO A 192 -35.64 6.72 -1.99
C PRO A 192 -34.33 7.24 -1.37
N MET A 193 -33.90 8.43 -1.78
CA MET A 193 -32.72 9.10 -1.25
C MET A 193 -32.76 10.60 -1.53
N HIS A 194 -31.99 11.37 -0.77
CA HIS A 194 -31.73 12.78 -1.04
C HIS A 194 -30.62 12.91 -2.10
N ASN A 195 -30.97 13.41 -3.27
CA ASN A 195 -30.07 13.59 -4.41
C ASN A 195 -29.62 15.04 -4.44
N ILE A 196 -28.33 15.27 -4.24
CA ILE A 196 -27.73 16.60 -4.25
C ILE A 196 -26.92 16.73 -5.54
N LEU A 197 -27.33 17.63 -6.42
CA LEU A 197 -26.60 17.92 -7.66
C LEU A 197 -25.58 19.02 -7.42
N ILE A 198 -24.32 18.70 -7.63
CA ILE A 198 -23.19 19.62 -7.48
C ILE A 198 -22.69 19.98 -8.87
N TYR A 199 -22.68 21.28 -9.15
CA TYR A 199 -22.09 21.81 -10.37
C TYR A 199 -21.18 22.99 -10.08
N ARG A 200 -20.45 23.36 -11.12
CA ARG A 200 -19.53 24.48 -11.15
C ARG A 200 -19.72 25.19 -12.48
N ASN A 201 -19.37 26.47 -12.57
CA ASN A 201 -19.28 27.13 -13.87
C ASN A 201 -18.43 26.28 -14.83
N LEU A 202 -18.95 25.96 -16.02
CA LEU A 202 -18.31 24.99 -16.90
C LEU A 202 -17.00 25.53 -17.47
N PHE A 203 -16.87 26.84 -17.64
CA PHE A 203 -15.60 27.42 -18.06
C PHE A 203 -14.54 27.29 -16.95
N ASP A 204 -14.88 27.58 -15.70
CA ASP A 204 -13.97 27.34 -14.57
C ASP A 204 -13.58 25.86 -14.42
N GLN A 205 -14.55 24.97 -14.65
CA GLN A 205 -14.31 23.52 -14.64
C GLN A 205 -13.37 23.11 -15.77
N TRP A 206 -13.56 23.65 -16.99
CA TRP A 206 -12.66 23.46 -18.13
C TRP A 206 -11.25 24.00 -17.88
N SER A 207 -11.14 25.19 -17.30
CA SER A 207 -9.84 25.74 -16.86
C SER A 207 -9.16 24.78 -15.89
N SER A 208 -9.91 24.19 -14.96
CA SER A 208 -9.36 23.19 -14.06
C SER A 208 -8.89 21.90 -14.74
N TYR A 209 -9.55 21.47 -15.82
CA TYR A 209 -9.07 20.34 -16.63
C TYR A 209 -7.79 20.72 -17.37
N THR A 210 -7.77 21.93 -17.94
CA THR A 210 -6.65 22.46 -18.71
C THR A 210 -5.40 22.61 -17.84
N GLY A 211 -5.53 23.17 -16.63
CA GLY A 211 -4.43 23.28 -15.68
C GLY A 211 -3.82 21.92 -15.29
N GLN A 212 -4.65 20.88 -15.12
CA GLN A 212 -4.17 19.52 -14.85
C GLN A 212 -3.44 18.94 -16.07
N PHE A 213 -3.98 19.13 -17.27
CA PHE A 213 -3.33 18.69 -18.51
C PHE A 213 -1.95 19.33 -18.68
N LEU A 214 -1.84 20.64 -18.44
CA LEU A 214 -0.58 21.38 -18.53
C LEU A 214 0.45 20.97 -17.46
N ARG A 215 0.00 20.43 -16.32
CA ARG A 215 0.86 19.81 -15.30
C ARG A 215 1.20 18.35 -15.60
N GLY A 216 0.83 17.84 -16.79
CA GLY A 216 1.12 16.47 -17.23
C GLY A 216 0.06 15.43 -16.83
N ASN A 217 -1.03 15.83 -16.19
CA ASN A 217 -2.13 14.94 -15.83
C ASN A 217 -3.24 14.95 -16.89
N ARG A 218 -3.17 14.00 -17.83
CA ARG A 218 -4.14 13.87 -18.94
C ARG A 218 -5.47 13.25 -18.54
N PHE A 219 -5.57 12.66 -17.35
CA PHE A 219 -6.70 11.85 -16.90
C PHE A 219 -8.07 12.49 -17.18
N PHE A 220 -8.24 13.77 -16.86
CA PHE A 220 -9.53 14.45 -17.01
C PHE A 220 -9.94 14.63 -18.48
N PHE A 221 -8.99 14.89 -19.38
CA PHE A 221 -9.27 14.91 -20.81
C PHE A 221 -9.59 13.51 -21.33
N ASP A 222 -8.78 12.52 -20.95
CA ASP A 222 -9.04 11.13 -21.34
C ASP A 222 -10.43 10.67 -20.86
N THR A 223 -10.90 11.13 -19.69
CA THR A 223 -12.27 10.82 -19.23
C THR A 223 -13.37 11.48 -20.07
N ILE A 224 -13.14 12.62 -20.74
CA ILE A 224 -14.13 13.19 -21.68
C ILE A 224 -14.36 12.21 -22.81
N ASP A 225 -13.28 11.70 -23.41
CA ASP A 225 -13.37 10.79 -24.55
C ASP A 225 -13.92 9.41 -24.16
N HIS A 226 -13.48 8.85 -23.02
CA HIS A 226 -14.05 7.61 -22.49
C HIS A 226 -15.55 7.74 -22.17
N THR A 227 -15.97 8.89 -21.63
CA THR A 227 -17.40 9.15 -21.38
C THR A 227 -18.15 9.27 -22.70
N ALA A 228 -17.59 9.98 -23.69
CA ALA A 228 -18.19 10.12 -25.01
C ALA A 228 -18.34 8.77 -25.75
N ALA A 229 -17.38 7.85 -25.57
CA ALA A 229 -17.47 6.50 -26.09
C ALA A 229 -18.63 5.69 -25.50
N SER A 230 -19.11 6.02 -24.29
CA SER A 230 -20.26 5.37 -23.64
C SER A 230 -21.63 5.84 -24.15
N PHE A 231 -21.69 6.83 -25.04
CA PHE A 231 -22.93 7.46 -25.49
C PHE A 231 -23.78 6.62 -26.45
N THR A 232 -23.51 5.33 -26.59
CA THR A 232 -24.13 4.46 -27.60
C THR A 232 -25.66 4.38 -27.48
N CYS A 233 -26.19 4.52 -26.27
CA CYS A 233 -27.59 4.30 -25.95
C CYS A 233 -28.44 5.58 -25.85
N ASP A 234 -27.82 6.76 -25.74
CA ASP A 234 -28.54 8.03 -25.62
C ASP A 234 -28.50 8.80 -26.95
N THR A 235 -29.66 9.08 -27.54
CA THR A 235 -29.75 9.65 -28.89
C THR A 235 -29.08 11.02 -29.01
N PHE A 236 -29.23 11.90 -28.01
CA PHE A 236 -28.65 13.24 -28.06
C PHE A 236 -27.13 13.16 -27.93
N LEU A 237 -26.65 12.45 -26.90
CA LEU A 237 -25.22 12.33 -26.63
C LEU A 237 -24.48 11.58 -27.75
N ARG A 238 -25.10 10.55 -28.34
CA ARG A 238 -24.56 9.87 -29.52
C ARG A 238 -24.42 10.84 -30.70
N GLY A 239 -25.49 11.57 -31.01
CA GLY A 239 -25.47 12.55 -32.11
C GLY A 239 -24.45 13.66 -31.87
N LEU A 240 -24.30 14.14 -30.63
CA LEU A 240 -23.28 15.12 -30.26
C LEU A 240 -21.87 14.58 -30.51
N ASN A 241 -21.59 13.33 -30.12
CA ASN A 241 -20.28 12.70 -30.34
C ASN A 241 -19.99 12.48 -31.84
N GLU A 242 -21.00 12.15 -32.64
CA GLU A 242 -20.89 12.02 -34.09
C GLU A 242 -20.58 13.36 -34.77
N VAL A 243 -21.29 14.43 -34.39
CA VAL A 243 -21.08 15.79 -34.93
C VAL A 243 -19.68 16.31 -34.59
N LEU A 244 -19.17 16.01 -33.39
CA LEU A 244 -17.87 16.45 -32.91
C LEU A 244 -16.79 15.35 -33.04
N SER A 245 -16.93 14.47 -34.03
CA SER A 245 -16.03 13.32 -34.23
C SER A 245 -14.63 13.70 -34.75
N SER A 246 -14.49 14.85 -35.38
CA SER A 246 -13.19 15.37 -35.87
C SER A 246 -12.36 16.10 -34.80
N ARG A 247 -12.83 16.12 -33.55
CA ARG A 247 -12.13 16.77 -32.43
C ARG A 247 -10.74 16.18 -32.21
N ILE A 248 -9.83 17.01 -31.71
CA ILE A 248 -8.51 16.58 -31.25
C ILE A 248 -8.49 16.70 -29.74
N LEU A 249 -8.27 15.59 -29.02
CA LEU A 249 -8.28 15.60 -27.56
C LEU A 249 -7.13 16.45 -26.98
N SER A 250 -7.41 17.73 -26.80
CA SER A 250 -6.44 18.77 -26.45
C SER A 250 -7.14 19.93 -25.73
N PRO A 251 -6.50 20.56 -24.73
CA PRO A 251 -7.04 21.76 -24.09
C PRO A 251 -7.12 22.99 -25.02
N LYS A 252 -6.47 22.94 -26.19
CA LYS A 252 -6.51 24.01 -27.20
C LYS A 252 -7.66 23.87 -28.19
N ASP A 253 -8.22 22.67 -28.32
CA ASP A 253 -9.18 22.32 -29.38
C ASP A 253 -10.60 22.79 -29.02
N ASP A 254 -11.19 23.63 -29.87
CA ASP A 254 -12.52 24.18 -29.64
C ASP A 254 -13.65 23.14 -29.76
N GLN A 255 -13.48 22.08 -30.58
CA GLN A 255 -14.44 20.98 -30.70
C GLN A 255 -14.50 20.14 -29.42
N THR A 256 -13.35 19.86 -28.81
CA THR A 256 -13.28 19.20 -27.50
C THR A 256 -13.92 20.06 -26.42
N PHE A 257 -13.71 21.38 -26.45
CA PHE A 257 -14.37 22.31 -25.53
C PHE A 257 -15.89 22.37 -25.75
N LEU A 258 -16.36 22.38 -27.00
CA LEU A 258 -17.78 22.29 -27.35
C LEU A 258 -18.40 20.99 -26.82
N LEU A 259 -17.75 19.84 -27.06
CA LEU A 259 -18.21 18.55 -26.53
C LEU A 259 -18.34 18.61 -25.02
N PHE A 260 -17.31 19.13 -24.34
CA PHE A 260 -17.31 19.29 -22.89
C PHE A 260 -18.50 20.12 -22.41
N ILE A 261 -18.72 21.32 -22.96
CA ILE A 261 -19.81 22.20 -22.53
C ILE A 261 -21.16 21.54 -22.79
N LEU A 262 -21.40 21.10 -24.02
CA LEU A 262 -22.73 20.62 -24.45
C LEU A 262 -23.12 19.31 -23.76
N MET A 263 -22.16 18.41 -23.58
CA MET A 263 -22.34 17.20 -22.78
C MET A 263 -22.73 17.54 -21.35
N HIS A 264 -22.00 18.44 -20.70
CA HIS A 264 -22.28 18.78 -19.30
C HIS A 264 -23.60 19.54 -19.14
N ILE A 265 -23.93 20.50 -20.02
CA ILE A 265 -25.23 21.20 -19.97
C ILE A 265 -26.36 20.17 -20.09
N TYR A 266 -26.26 19.24 -21.03
CA TYR A 266 -27.26 18.18 -21.19
C TYR A 266 -27.39 17.34 -19.91
N LEU A 267 -26.28 16.78 -19.42
CA LEU A 267 -26.30 15.92 -18.23
C LEU A 267 -26.80 16.65 -16.98
N TYR A 268 -26.41 17.91 -16.78
CA TYR A 268 -26.85 18.72 -15.65
C TYR A 268 -28.33 19.11 -15.75
N ALA A 269 -28.80 19.52 -16.92
CA ALA A 269 -30.21 19.85 -17.14
C ALA A 269 -31.11 18.63 -16.92
N ARG A 270 -30.73 17.47 -17.46
CA ARG A 270 -31.46 16.21 -17.26
C ARG A 270 -31.40 15.73 -15.80
N SER A 271 -30.31 16.01 -15.08
CA SER A 271 -30.15 15.67 -13.66
C SER A 271 -30.92 16.60 -12.71
N PHE A 272 -31.09 17.87 -13.10
CA PHE A 272 -31.69 18.92 -12.27
C PHE A 272 -33.09 18.54 -11.77
N GLU A 273 -33.90 17.92 -12.62
CA GLU A 273 -35.29 17.53 -12.34
C GLU A 273 -35.43 16.50 -11.21
N PHE A 274 -34.36 15.78 -10.93
CA PHE A 274 -34.32 14.68 -9.97
C PHE A 274 -33.50 15.02 -8.72
N ALA A 275 -32.93 16.22 -8.68
CA ALA A 275 -32.17 16.72 -7.54
C ALA A 275 -33.11 17.36 -6.51
N ASP A 276 -32.93 16.99 -5.24
CA ASP A 276 -33.63 17.60 -4.10
C ASP A 276 -32.94 18.91 -3.66
N VAL A 277 -31.62 19.00 -3.89
CA VAL A 277 -30.80 20.20 -3.64
C VAL A 277 -29.83 20.37 -4.81
N VAL A 278 -29.66 21.61 -5.28
CA VAL A 278 -28.72 21.96 -6.34
C VAL A 278 -27.72 22.98 -5.81
N ILE A 279 -26.42 22.66 -5.89
CA ILE A 279 -25.34 23.46 -5.33
C ILE A 279 -24.44 23.96 -6.45
N ASP A 280 -24.42 25.29 -6.63
CA ASP A 280 -23.46 26.00 -7.46
C ASP A 280 -22.20 26.30 -6.63
N THR A 281 -21.15 25.50 -6.83
CA THR A 281 -19.90 25.67 -6.07
C THR A 281 -19.10 26.89 -6.46
N SER A 282 -19.30 27.43 -7.67
CA SER A 282 -18.69 28.71 -8.07
C SER A 282 -19.32 29.86 -7.29
N ALA A 283 -20.66 29.88 -7.19
CA ALA A 283 -21.38 30.92 -6.45
C ALA A 283 -21.23 30.79 -4.93
N LEU A 284 -21.18 29.57 -4.38
CA LEU A 284 -21.08 29.30 -2.94
C LEU A 284 -19.87 29.98 -2.28
N ALA A 285 -18.77 30.13 -3.03
CA ALA A 285 -17.55 30.76 -2.53
C ALA A 285 -17.66 32.29 -2.42
N THR A 286 -18.54 32.92 -3.21
CA THR A 286 -18.64 34.38 -3.33
C THR A 286 -19.94 34.95 -2.79
N ASP A 287 -20.96 34.12 -2.58
CA ASP A 287 -22.29 34.51 -2.11
C ASP A 287 -22.56 33.94 -0.69
N PRO A 288 -22.41 34.77 0.36
CA PRO A 288 -22.66 34.35 1.74
C PRO A 288 -24.12 33.98 2.04
N ASP A 289 -25.09 34.50 1.28
CA ASP A 289 -26.51 34.24 1.49
C ASP A 289 -26.88 32.87 0.92
N LEU A 290 -26.41 32.60 -0.32
CA LEU A 290 -26.50 31.27 -0.91
C LEU A 290 -25.81 30.23 -0.02
N ARG A 291 -24.59 30.53 0.47
CA ARG A 291 -23.86 29.60 1.35
C ARG A 291 -24.64 29.27 2.62
N ARG A 292 -25.17 30.27 3.32
CA ARG A 292 -26.00 30.04 4.53
C ARG A 292 -27.26 29.24 4.21
N SER A 293 -27.90 29.50 3.08
CA SER A 293 -29.06 28.73 2.62
C SER A 293 -28.72 27.25 2.41
N VAL A 294 -27.59 26.97 1.73
CA VAL A 294 -27.11 25.60 1.51
C VAL A 294 -26.70 24.93 2.83
N GLU A 295 -26.00 25.62 3.73
CA GLU A 295 -25.66 25.12 5.07
C GLU A 295 -26.90 24.71 5.86
N MET A 296 -27.97 25.53 5.83
CA MET A 296 -29.24 25.20 6.50
C MET A 296 -29.90 23.96 5.88
N GLN A 297 -29.96 23.87 4.55
CA GLN A 297 -30.53 22.71 3.86
C GLN A 297 -29.77 21.44 4.18
N LEU A 298 -28.44 21.46 4.05
CA LEU A 298 -27.60 20.30 4.34
C LEU A 298 -27.66 19.92 5.81
N SER A 299 -27.67 20.89 6.72
CA SER A 299 -27.76 20.63 8.17
C SER A 299 -29.05 19.91 8.54
N SER A 300 -30.16 20.25 7.87
CA SER A 300 -31.43 19.55 8.02
C SER A 300 -31.33 18.09 7.56
N LEU A 301 -30.72 17.84 6.39
CA LEU A 301 -30.58 16.49 5.83
C LEU A 301 -29.69 15.57 6.68
N VAL A 302 -28.57 16.08 7.19
CA VAL A 302 -27.60 15.28 7.97
C VAL A 302 -27.85 15.30 9.47
N SER A 303 -28.85 16.05 9.94
CA SER A 303 -29.18 16.25 11.36
C SER A 303 -27.97 16.69 12.20
N ALA A 304 -27.10 17.51 11.64
CA ALA A 304 -25.91 18.06 12.28
C ALA A 304 -25.52 19.38 11.62
N HIS A 305 -24.84 20.27 12.35
CA HIS A 305 -24.41 21.57 11.80
C HIS A 305 -23.38 21.39 10.68
N VAL A 306 -23.66 21.94 9.51
CA VAL A 306 -22.75 21.99 8.36
C VAL A 306 -22.13 23.38 8.26
N ASP A 307 -20.81 23.43 8.23
CA ASP A 307 -20.03 24.66 8.01
C ASP A 307 -19.31 24.57 6.66
N LEU A 308 -19.61 25.50 5.77
CA LEU A 308 -19.02 25.63 4.43
C LEU A 308 -18.25 26.95 4.29
N SER A 309 -17.95 27.64 5.40
CA SER A 309 -17.28 28.95 5.40
C SER A 309 -15.89 28.93 4.76
N ASP A 310 -15.27 27.75 4.65
CA ASP A 310 -13.99 27.54 3.98
C ASP A 310 -14.10 27.34 2.45
N ALA A 311 -15.30 27.50 1.88
CA ALA A 311 -15.53 27.45 0.43
C ALA A 311 -14.66 28.47 -0.32
N LYS A 312 -13.92 28.01 -1.32
CA LYS A 312 -13.03 28.86 -2.15
C LYS A 312 -13.33 28.67 -3.63
N SER A 313 -13.31 29.78 -4.36
CA SER A 313 -13.29 29.76 -5.81
C SER A 313 -11.83 29.72 -6.26
N ASN A 314 -11.42 28.60 -6.87
CA ASN A 314 -10.07 28.42 -7.39
C ASN A 314 -10.12 28.40 -8.91
N PHE A 315 -9.88 29.53 -9.57
CA PHE A 315 -9.68 29.55 -11.01
C PHE A 315 -8.29 28.99 -11.36
N ASP A 316 -8.23 28.07 -12.33
CA ASP A 316 -6.98 27.53 -12.87
C ASP A 316 -6.77 28.13 -14.28
N THR A 317 -5.80 27.68 -15.05
CA THR A 317 -5.54 28.26 -16.39
C THR A 317 -6.39 27.65 -17.50
N SER A 318 -6.78 28.44 -18.50
CA SER A 318 -7.36 27.93 -19.77
C SER A 318 -6.53 28.41 -20.96
N ILE A 319 -6.33 27.54 -21.94
CA ILE A 319 -5.61 27.84 -23.19
C ILE A 319 -6.42 27.43 -24.42
N VAL A 320 -7.75 27.35 -24.27
CA VAL A 320 -8.64 27.01 -25.38
C VAL A 320 -8.57 28.07 -26.47
N LEU A 321 -8.47 27.63 -27.73
CA LEU A 321 -8.39 28.50 -28.89
C LEU A 321 -9.70 28.35 -29.69
N VAL A 322 -10.60 29.31 -29.50
CA VAL A 322 -11.84 29.38 -30.29
C VAL A 322 -11.58 30.22 -31.53
N HIS A 323 -11.53 29.56 -32.69
CA HIS A 323 -11.13 30.20 -33.94
C HIS A 323 -12.20 31.16 -34.49
N ASP A 324 -13.48 30.72 -34.47
CA ASP A 324 -14.62 31.55 -34.83
C ASP A 324 -15.55 31.71 -33.63
N ARG A 325 -15.40 32.85 -32.94
CA ARG A 325 -16.21 33.21 -31.76
C ARG A 325 -17.71 33.23 -32.08
N LYS A 326 -18.11 33.70 -33.26
CA LYS A 326 -19.52 33.81 -33.61
C LYS A 326 -20.11 32.42 -33.84
N GLN A 327 -19.46 31.62 -34.67
CA GLN A 327 -19.88 30.24 -34.94
C GLN A 327 -19.92 29.41 -33.65
N PHE A 328 -18.94 29.58 -32.75
CA PHE A 328 -18.92 28.89 -31.46
C PHE A 328 -20.13 29.22 -30.60
N ILE A 329 -20.44 30.52 -30.41
CA ILE A 329 -21.60 30.96 -29.63
C ILE A 329 -22.89 30.47 -30.29
N ASP A 330 -23.04 30.66 -31.60
CA ASP A 330 -24.23 30.22 -32.34
C ASP A 330 -24.44 28.71 -32.17
N THR A 331 -23.36 27.92 -32.26
CA THR A 331 -23.40 26.46 -32.07
C THR A 331 -23.89 26.12 -30.66
N VAL A 332 -23.26 26.70 -29.63
CA VAL A 332 -23.66 26.49 -28.23
C VAL A 332 -25.13 26.84 -28.02
N GLU A 333 -25.61 27.97 -28.54
CA GLU A 333 -27.00 28.39 -28.42
C GLU A 333 -27.99 27.43 -29.09
N GLN A 334 -27.68 26.94 -30.30
CA GLN A 334 -28.57 26.01 -30.99
C GLN A 334 -28.67 24.67 -30.26
N PHE A 335 -27.55 24.12 -29.81
CA PHE A 335 -27.58 22.88 -29.03
C PHE A 335 -28.28 23.06 -27.69
N VAL A 336 -28.12 24.20 -27.00
CA VAL A 336 -28.82 24.46 -25.74
C VAL A 336 -30.33 24.56 -25.94
N LYS A 337 -30.81 25.10 -27.07
CA LYS A 337 -32.24 25.06 -27.41
C LYS A 337 -32.75 23.62 -27.58
N ILE A 338 -31.96 22.76 -28.22
CA ILE A 338 -32.28 21.33 -28.35
C ILE A 338 -32.32 20.67 -26.97
N ILE A 339 -31.30 20.89 -26.12
CA ILE A 339 -31.24 20.38 -24.75
C ILE A 339 -32.46 20.84 -23.94
N ALA A 340 -32.78 22.13 -23.97
CA ALA A 340 -33.91 22.71 -23.26
C ALA A 340 -35.24 22.10 -23.73
N SER A 341 -35.39 21.83 -25.04
CA SER A 341 -36.59 21.17 -25.57
C SER A 341 -36.73 19.69 -25.16
N ALA A 342 -35.64 19.05 -24.76
CA ALA A 342 -35.61 17.68 -24.25
C ALA A 342 -35.80 17.60 -22.72
N CYS A 343 -35.89 18.73 -22.02
CA CYS A 343 -36.20 18.76 -20.60
C CYS A 343 -37.70 18.52 -20.37
N SER A 344 -38.05 17.86 -19.26
CA SER A 344 -39.43 17.60 -18.89
C SER A 344 -40.09 18.76 -18.12
N SER A 345 -39.29 19.69 -17.57
CA SER A 345 -39.77 20.89 -16.88
C SER A 345 -39.20 22.20 -17.42
N ALA A 346 -39.94 23.30 -17.19
CA ALA A 346 -39.51 24.64 -17.56
C ALA A 346 -38.31 25.10 -16.72
N GLU A 347 -38.22 24.65 -15.47
CA GLU A 347 -37.14 24.95 -14.54
C GLU A 347 -35.83 24.30 -15.00
N ALA A 348 -35.87 23.06 -15.48
CA ALA A 348 -34.70 22.39 -16.03
C ALA A 348 -34.23 23.01 -17.34
N ALA A 349 -35.16 23.41 -18.21
CA ALA A 349 -34.85 24.17 -19.41
C ALA A 349 -34.21 25.52 -19.07
N ALA A 350 -34.76 26.26 -18.09
CA ALA A 350 -34.18 27.51 -17.60
C ALA A 350 -32.79 27.30 -16.99
N PHE A 351 -32.58 26.19 -16.28
CA PHE A 351 -31.28 25.82 -15.74
C PHE A 351 -30.25 25.54 -16.85
N ALA A 352 -30.64 24.89 -17.95
CA ALA A 352 -29.76 24.70 -19.11
C ALA A 352 -29.31 26.05 -19.72
N PHE A 353 -30.24 27.01 -19.84
CA PHE A 353 -29.90 28.37 -20.30
C PHE A 353 -28.99 29.10 -19.31
N LYS A 354 -29.24 28.99 -18.00
CA LYS A 354 -28.35 29.55 -16.98
C LYS A 354 -26.93 29.01 -17.11
N LEU A 355 -26.76 27.69 -17.21
CA LEU A 355 -25.44 27.07 -17.38
C LEU A 355 -24.71 27.59 -18.62
N LYS A 356 -25.44 27.71 -19.73
CA LYS A 356 -24.91 28.31 -20.97
C LYS A 356 -24.45 29.75 -20.74
N ASP A 357 -25.33 30.59 -20.23
CA ASP A 357 -25.09 32.02 -20.08
C ASP A 357 -23.92 32.28 -19.12
N ASP A 358 -23.88 31.59 -17.97
CA ASP A 358 -22.78 31.68 -17.01
C ASP A 358 -21.45 31.23 -17.63
N THR A 359 -21.46 30.14 -18.41
CA THR A 359 -20.26 29.61 -19.07
C THR A 359 -19.72 30.58 -20.11
N LEU A 360 -20.60 31.10 -20.98
CA LEU A 360 -20.22 32.05 -22.02
C LEU A 360 -19.77 33.39 -21.42
N ALA A 361 -20.39 33.86 -20.34
CA ALA A 361 -19.99 35.08 -19.65
C ALA A 361 -18.59 34.96 -19.04
N GLN A 362 -18.29 33.83 -18.38
CA GLN A 362 -16.95 33.59 -17.81
C GLN A 362 -15.88 33.39 -18.89
N TRP A 363 -16.20 32.65 -19.95
CA TRP A 363 -15.29 32.52 -21.08
C TRP A 363 -15.02 33.88 -21.76
N ASP A 364 -16.05 34.70 -21.99
CA ASP A 364 -15.89 36.04 -22.57
C ASP A 364 -15.04 36.96 -21.70
N LEU A 365 -15.22 36.90 -20.37
CA LEU A 365 -14.35 37.61 -19.43
C LEU A 365 -12.89 37.16 -19.58
N HIS A 366 -12.64 35.85 -19.56
CA HIS A 366 -11.29 35.31 -19.70
C HIS A 366 -10.67 35.68 -21.05
N ASP A 367 -11.37 35.44 -22.14
CA ASP A 367 -10.91 35.77 -23.49
C ASP A 367 -10.56 37.26 -23.61
N ARG A 368 -11.39 38.18 -23.10
CA ARG A 368 -11.03 39.62 -23.08
C ARG A 368 -9.76 39.92 -22.29
N LEU A 369 -9.55 39.24 -21.17
CA LEU A 369 -8.37 39.46 -20.31
C LEU A 369 -7.10 38.84 -20.89
N THR A 370 -7.20 37.70 -21.57
CA THR A 370 -6.03 36.93 -22.03
C THR A 370 -5.70 37.12 -23.51
N ARG A 371 -6.66 37.52 -24.36
CA ARG A 371 -6.49 37.56 -25.82
C ARG A 371 -5.27 38.37 -26.27
N ASN A 372 -5.05 39.55 -25.67
CA ASN A 372 -3.89 40.38 -26.01
C ASN A 372 -2.56 39.71 -25.61
N SER A 373 -2.55 39.02 -24.47
CA SER A 373 -1.37 38.27 -24.00
C SER A 373 -1.11 37.06 -24.89
N THR A 374 -2.14 36.29 -25.25
CA THR A 374 -2.02 35.13 -26.15
C THR A 374 -1.49 35.55 -27.52
N MET A 375 -2.06 36.60 -28.12
CA MET A 375 -1.56 37.13 -29.40
C MET A 375 -0.10 37.56 -29.33
N TRP A 376 0.32 38.15 -28.20
CA TRP A 376 1.71 38.54 -27.99
C TRP A 376 2.65 37.33 -27.88
N TYR A 377 2.27 36.30 -27.10
CA TYR A 377 3.06 35.07 -26.95
C TYR A 377 3.14 34.26 -28.24
N ASP A 378 2.05 34.17 -29.01
CA ASP A 378 2.04 33.49 -30.31
C ASP A 378 2.94 34.25 -31.31
N GLY A 379 2.89 35.58 -31.31
CA GLY A 379 3.80 36.41 -32.10
C GLY A 379 5.28 36.18 -31.75
N LEU A 380 5.61 36.11 -30.46
CA LEU A 380 6.96 35.81 -30.00
C LEU A 380 7.40 34.39 -30.37
N THR A 381 6.50 33.41 -30.28
CA THR A 381 6.78 32.02 -30.63
C THR A 381 7.06 31.89 -32.13
N ASN A 382 6.27 32.55 -32.97
CA ASN A 382 6.49 32.58 -34.41
C ASN A 382 7.81 33.28 -34.78
N ASP A 383 8.14 34.40 -34.12
CA ASP A 383 9.43 35.09 -34.31
C ASP A 383 10.62 34.19 -33.93
N LEU A 384 10.52 33.47 -32.81
CA LEU A 384 11.54 32.51 -32.38
C LEU A 384 11.67 31.33 -33.36
N GLN A 385 10.55 30.80 -33.86
CA GLN A 385 10.56 29.71 -34.82
C GLN A 385 11.17 30.14 -36.15
N GLN A 386 10.80 31.32 -36.65
CA GLN A 386 11.39 31.90 -37.85
C GLN A 386 12.89 32.10 -37.70
N LYS A 387 13.35 32.66 -36.57
CA LYS A 387 14.79 32.81 -36.29
C LYS A 387 15.51 31.47 -36.26
N ASN A 388 14.91 30.43 -35.67
CA ASN A 388 15.50 29.09 -35.67
C ASN A 388 15.63 28.50 -37.08
N GLU A 389 14.63 28.71 -37.94
CA GLU A 389 14.69 28.30 -39.35
C GLU A 389 15.76 29.06 -40.12
N GLU A 390 15.90 30.38 -39.90
CA GLU A 390 16.96 31.21 -40.47
C GLU A 390 18.36 30.74 -40.02
N HIS A 391 18.53 30.42 -38.74
CA HIS A 391 19.77 29.86 -38.21
C HIS A 391 20.10 28.48 -38.82
N ALA A 392 19.10 27.62 -39.03
CA ALA A 392 19.30 26.32 -39.68
C ALA A 392 19.74 26.45 -41.14
N CYS A 393 19.13 27.37 -41.89
CA CYS A 393 19.55 27.72 -43.25
C CYS A 393 20.98 28.27 -43.29
N SER A 394 21.33 29.18 -42.36
CA SER A 394 22.67 29.75 -42.25
C SER A 394 23.72 28.68 -41.93
N ARG A 395 23.42 27.74 -41.02
CA ARG A 395 24.31 26.62 -40.69
C ARG A 395 24.60 25.74 -41.91
N THR A 396 23.57 25.43 -42.69
CA THR A 396 23.69 24.63 -43.92
C THR A 396 24.56 25.35 -44.97
N ALA A 397 24.41 26.67 -45.09
CA ALA A 397 25.24 27.48 -45.99
C ALA A 397 26.72 27.50 -45.56
N ILE A 398 26.99 27.60 -44.25
CA ILE A 398 28.35 27.53 -43.69
C ILE A 398 28.97 26.14 -43.93
N GLU A 399 28.22 25.07 -43.68
CA GLU A 399 28.67 23.69 -43.93
C GLU A 399 29.03 23.47 -45.41
N SER A 400 28.22 23.98 -46.34
CA SER A 400 28.51 23.95 -47.78
C SER A 400 29.76 24.74 -48.16
N ALA A 401 29.95 25.93 -47.57
CA ALA A 401 31.16 26.74 -47.78
C ALA A 401 32.43 26.05 -47.26
N LEU A 402 32.36 25.36 -46.13
CA LEU A 402 33.47 24.59 -45.57
C LEU A 402 33.87 23.41 -46.47
N VAL A 403 32.89 22.71 -47.06
CA VAL A 403 33.17 21.64 -48.05
C VAL A 403 33.89 22.21 -49.27
N LYS A 404 33.47 23.38 -49.77
CA LYS A 404 34.11 24.06 -50.90
C LYS A 404 35.56 24.46 -50.59
N ILE A 405 35.80 25.06 -49.43
CA ILE A 405 37.15 25.43 -48.96
C ILE A 405 38.02 24.18 -48.77
N GLY A 406 37.44 23.07 -48.31
CA GLY A 406 38.11 21.77 -48.25
C GLY A 406 38.60 21.30 -49.62
N GLY A 407 37.76 21.40 -50.65
CA GLY A 407 38.14 21.09 -52.03
C GLY A 407 39.25 22.01 -52.57
N GLU A 408 39.14 23.33 -52.37
CA GLU A 408 40.16 24.30 -52.80
C GLU A 408 41.53 24.04 -52.12
N ARG A 409 41.53 23.63 -50.85
CA ARG A 409 42.75 23.21 -50.13
C ARG A 409 43.35 21.96 -50.75
N ASP A 410 42.54 20.96 -51.05
CA ASP A 410 43.01 19.69 -51.59
C ASP A 410 43.59 19.87 -53.00
N ASP A 411 42.98 20.73 -53.83
CA ASP A 411 43.52 21.15 -55.14
C ASP A 411 44.85 21.91 -55.03
N ALA A 412 44.98 22.78 -54.02
CA ALA A 412 46.23 23.49 -53.75
C ALA A 412 47.36 22.55 -53.32
N VAL A 413 47.04 21.52 -52.52
CA VAL A 413 47.98 20.47 -52.13
C VAL A 413 48.42 19.64 -53.34
N ALA A 414 47.49 19.29 -54.24
CA ALA A 414 47.82 18.60 -55.49
C ALA A 414 48.72 19.46 -56.39
N THR A 415 48.44 20.76 -56.50
CA THR A 415 49.27 21.71 -57.28
C THR A 415 50.68 21.84 -56.69
N LEU A 416 50.81 21.85 -55.37
CA LEU A 416 52.12 21.84 -54.69
C LEU A 416 52.89 20.55 -54.99
N ALA A 417 52.23 19.40 -55.03
CA ALA A 417 52.85 18.13 -55.38
C ALA A 417 53.34 18.11 -56.85
N ASP A 418 52.55 18.67 -57.78
CA ASP A 418 52.94 18.80 -59.19
C ASP A 418 54.09 19.79 -59.39
N LEU A 419 54.10 20.91 -58.65
CA LEU A 419 55.21 21.87 -58.66
C LEU A 419 56.49 21.25 -58.10
N GLU A 420 56.40 20.40 -57.08
CA GLU A 420 57.54 19.68 -56.53
C GLU A 420 58.07 18.63 -57.51
N ALA A 421 57.19 17.89 -58.20
CA ALA A 421 57.60 16.99 -59.28
C ALA A 421 58.25 17.75 -60.44
N THR A 422 57.73 18.93 -60.77
CA THR A 422 58.30 19.83 -61.78
C THR A 422 59.66 20.35 -61.35
N ARG A 423 59.84 20.73 -60.07
CA ARG A 423 61.13 21.14 -59.47
C ARG A 423 62.17 20.04 -59.59
N ILE A 424 61.81 18.80 -59.25
CA ILE A 424 62.70 17.64 -59.40
C ILE A 424 63.11 17.46 -60.88
N THR A 425 62.17 17.67 -61.81
CA THR A 425 62.43 17.55 -63.25
C THR A 425 63.31 18.70 -63.78
N THR A 426 63.10 19.93 -63.32
CA THR A 426 63.97 21.07 -63.67
C THR A 426 65.33 21.00 -63.00
N GLU A 427 65.45 20.42 -61.81
CA GLU A 427 66.73 20.10 -61.18
C GLU A 427 67.48 19.02 -61.96
N ALA A 428 66.79 18.00 -62.48
CA ALA A 428 67.39 17.01 -63.38
C ALA A 428 67.81 17.63 -64.74
N ALA A 429 67.02 18.55 -65.29
CA ALA A 429 67.36 19.30 -66.49
C ALA A 429 68.54 20.26 -66.24
N LEU A 430 68.60 20.90 -65.07
CA LEU A 430 69.72 21.72 -64.63
C LEU A 430 70.97 20.86 -64.44
N ALA A 431 70.85 19.65 -63.91
CA ALA A 431 71.94 18.69 -63.83
C ALA A 431 72.42 18.25 -65.23
N THR A 432 71.51 18.15 -66.21
CA THR A 432 71.84 17.85 -67.61
C THR A 432 72.55 19.02 -68.28
N VAL A 433 72.07 20.26 -68.12
CA VAL A 433 72.74 21.48 -68.62
C VAL A 433 74.08 21.70 -67.91
N THR A 434 74.17 21.32 -66.64
CA THR A 434 75.42 21.31 -65.87
C THR A 434 76.36 20.25 -66.44
N ALA A 435 75.88 19.06 -66.79
CA ALA A 435 76.67 18.03 -67.45
C ALA A 435 77.10 18.42 -68.88
N GLU A 436 76.29 19.16 -69.63
CA GLU A 436 76.65 19.70 -70.96
C GLU A 436 77.67 20.84 -70.85
N ARG A 437 77.52 21.73 -69.85
CA ARG A 437 78.52 22.72 -69.47
C ARG A 437 79.82 22.05 -69.03
N ASP A 438 79.74 20.97 -68.27
CA ASP A 438 80.88 20.21 -67.79
C ASP A 438 81.51 19.38 -68.92
N ALA A 439 80.75 18.95 -69.93
CA ALA A 439 81.25 18.31 -71.14
C ALA A 439 81.94 19.30 -72.10
N LEU A 440 81.41 20.52 -72.24
CA LEU A 440 82.06 21.63 -72.96
C LEU A 440 83.30 22.13 -72.21
N ALA A 441 83.24 22.20 -70.87
CA ALA A 441 84.40 22.46 -70.01
C ALA A 441 85.41 21.31 -70.09
N ALA A 442 84.97 20.06 -70.21
CA ALA A 442 85.84 18.89 -70.41
C ALA A 442 86.48 18.87 -71.81
N THR A 443 85.83 19.40 -72.84
CA THR A 443 86.40 19.50 -74.20
C THR A 443 87.43 20.63 -74.30
N LEU A 444 87.15 21.76 -73.63
CA LEU A 444 88.07 22.90 -73.48
C LEU A 444 89.25 22.54 -72.56
N ALA A 445 88.99 21.76 -71.50
CA ALA A 445 90.00 21.18 -70.63
C ALA A 445 90.81 20.07 -71.34
N ALA A 446 90.23 19.25 -72.22
CA ALA A 446 90.95 18.23 -72.99
C ALA A 446 91.93 18.85 -74.00
N THR A 447 91.56 19.97 -74.61
CA THR A 447 92.43 20.72 -75.54
C THR A 447 93.57 21.42 -74.80
N SER A 448 93.31 21.92 -73.59
CA SER A 448 94.33 22.50 -72.71
C SER A 448 95.20 21.43 -72.02
N ALA A 449 94.63 20.24 -71.75
CA ALA A 449 95.30 19.09 -71.17
C ALA A 449 96.24 18.38 -72.16
N SER A 450 95.94 18.37 -73.46
CA SER A 450 96.88 17.86 -74.48
C SER A 450 98.16 18.72 -74.58
N GLN A 451 98.03 20.03 -74.29
CA GLN A 451 99.14 20.98 -74.25
C GLN A 451 99.90 20.97 -72.90
N ALA A 452 99.22 20.69 -71.78
CA ALA A 452 99.83 20.50 -70.47
C ALA A 452 100.51 19.11 -70.30
N SER A 453 99.95 18.06 -70.91
CA SER A 453 100.46 16.67 -70.86
C SER A 453 101.83 16.51 -71.53
N ALA A 454 102.17 17.34 -72.52
CA ALA A 454 103.50 17.38 -73.12
C ALA A 454 104.59 18.04 -72.23
N VAL A 455 104.18 18.85 -71.25
CA VAL A 455 105.08 19.54 -70.30
C VAL A 455 105.14 18.79 -68.96
N GLU A 456 104.07 18.13 -68.55
CA GLU A 456 104.00 17.30 -67.33
C GLU A 456 104.69 15.93 -67.47
N LEU A 457 104.76 15.30 -68.65
CA LEU A 457 105.46 14.01 -68.81
C LEU A 457 106.96 14.07 -68.42
N VAL A 458 107.57 15.26 -68.55
CA VAL A 458 108.98 15.52 -68.20
C VAL A 458 109.18 15.80 -66.70
N ALA A 459 108.18 16.38 -66.02
CA ALA A 459 108.24 16.65 -64.57
C ALA A 459 107.71 15.47 -63.72
N ALA A 460 106.76 14.68 -64.25
CA ALA A 460 106.15 13.53 -63.59
C ALA A 460 107.15 12.39 -63.33
N LEU A 461 108.10 12.12 -64.23
CA LEU A 461 109.15 11.12 -64.00
C LEU A 461 110.15 11.51 -62.88
N GLN A 462 110.23 12.79 -62.50
CA GLN A 462 111.10 13.25 -61.41
C GLN A 462 110.38 13.36 -60.06
N ILE A 463 109.07 13.57 -60.05
CA ILE A 463 108.24 13.62 -58.83
C ILE A 463 107.76 12.23 -58.40
N GLU A 464 107.49 11.30 -59.33
CA GLU A 464 107.07 9.92 -59.03
C GLU A 464 108.12 9.16 -58.19
N ARG A 465 109.42 9.41 -58.42
CA ARG A 465 110.53 8.87 -57.63
C ARG A 465 110.54 9.37 -56.17
N ASP A 466 110.19 10.63 -55.95
CA ASP A 466 110.24 11.25 -54.62
C ASP A 466 108.92 11.03 -53.84
N GLY A 467 107.79 10.88 -54.56
CA GLY A 467 106.47 10.58 -54.00
C GLY A 467 106.29 9.15 -53.48
N ILE A 468 106.97 8.14 -54.07
CA ILE A 468 106.94 6.77 -53.54
C ILE A 468 107.59 6.70 -52.14
N LEU A 469 108.59 7.54 -51.86
CA LEU A 469 109.25 7.63 -50.55
C LEU A 469 108.38 8.32 -49.48
N THR A 470 107.51 9.25 -49.87
CA THR A 470 106.58 9.95 -48.95
C THR A 470 105.31 9.15 -48.69
N MET A 471 104.74 8.47 -49.69
CA MET A 471 103.53 7.65 -49.52
C MET A 471 103.72 6.49 -48.52
N LEU A 472 104.94 5.94 -48.40
CA LEU A 472 105.23 4.89 -47.41
C LEU A 472 105.18 5.44 -45.96
N ALA A 473 105.47 6.73 -45.76
CA ALA A 473 105.43 7.41 -44.47
C ALA A 473 103.99 7.85 -44.10
N GLU A 474 103.22 8.35 -45.06
CA GLU A 474 101.83 8.78 -44.85
C GLU A 474 100.86 7.61 -44.64
N THR A 475 101.13 6.43 -45.23
CA THR A 475 100.36 5.20 -44.96
C THR A 475 100.49 4.77 -43.48
N ALA A 476 101.60 5.14 -42.81
CA ALA A 476 101.78 4.91 -41.37
C ALA A 476 101.04 5.94 -40.49
N GLU A 477 100.85 7.18 -40.96
CA GLU A 477 100.04 8.22 -40.28
C GLU A 477 98.53 8.01 -40.46
N ALA A 478 98.07 7.61 -41.65
CA ALA A 478 96.65 7.31 -41.91
C ALA A 478 96.12 6.15 -41.05
N ARG A 479 96.97 5.17 -40.71
CA ARG A 479 96.65 4.10 -39.75
C ARG A 479 96.41 4.65 -38.33
N ASN A 480 97.14 5.69 -37.92
CA ASN A 480 96.98 6.31 -36.59
C ASN A 480 95.73 7.21 -36.53
N ALA A 481 95.36 7.89 -37.62
CA ALA A 481 94.13 8.70 -37.68
C ALA A 481 92.84 7.85 -37.68
N VAL A 482 92.87 6.64 -38.27
CA VAL A 482 91.79 5.65 -38.18
C VAL A 482 91.61 5.13 -36.74
N GLN A 483 92.69 5.06 -35.96
CA GLN A 483 92.66 4.69 -34.54
C GLN A 483 92.03 5.79 -33.65
N GLU A 484 92.26 7.07 -33.96
CA GLU A 484 91.62 8.20 -33.26
C GLU A 484 90.13 8.34 -33.59
N THR A 485 89.72 8.10 -34.84
CA THR A 485 88.30 8.10 -35.24
C THR A 485 87.53 6.91 -34.67
N ALA A 486 88.16 5.75 -34.51
CA ALA A 486 87.59 4.62 -33.76
C ALA A 486 87.36 4.98 -32.28
N SER A 487 88.31 5.69 -31.65
CA SER A 487 88.19 6.15 -30.25
C SER A 487 87.07 7.22 -30.06
N ALA A 488 86.82 8.05 -31.08
CA ALA A 488 85.73 9.02 -31.08
C ALA A 488 84.34 8.37 -31.27
N LEU A 489 84.26 7.30 -32.08
CA LEU A 489 83.05 6.49 -32.23
C LEU A 489 82.74 5.68 -30.96
N GLU A 490 83.78 5.22 -30.24
CA GLU A 490 83.67 4.59 -28.91
C GLU A 490 83.06 5.57 -27.88
N ALA A 491 83.47 6.84 -27.88
CA ALA A 491 82.90 7.86 -27.00
C ALA A 491 81.44 8.23 -27.33
N GLU A 492 81.02 8.09 -28.59
CA GLU A 492 79.64 8.31 -29.04
C GLU A 492 78.74 7.10 -28.72
N HIS A 493 79.28 5.88 -28.90
CA HIS A 493 78.70 4.65 -28.38
C HIS A 493 78.53 4.67 -26.86
N ASP A 494 79.49 5.22 -26.11
CA ASP A 494 79.39 5.38 -24.65
C ASP A 494 78.31 6.40 -24.23
N ARG A 495 78.07 7.46 -25.03
CA ARG A 495 76.94 8.39 -24.78
C ARG A 495 75.59 7.75 -25.05
N ILE A 496 75.48 6.96 -26.12
CA ILE A 496 74.28 6.18 -26.43
C ILE A 496 74.06 5.09 -25.38
N ALA A 497 75.12 4.44 -24.91
CA ALA A 497 75.07 3.48 -23.79
C ALA A 497 74.65 4.16 -22.48
N LEU A 498 75.07 5.40 -22.21
CA LEU A 498 74.63 6.17 -21.04
C LEU A 498 73.17 6.60 -21.14
N ALA A 499 72.70 7.00 -22.33
CA ALA A 499 71.29 7.31 -22.58
C ALA A 499 70.41 6.06 -22.44
N LEU A 500 70.86 4.92 -22.99
CA LEU A 500 70.20 3.63 -22.84
C LEU A 500 70.24 3.13 -21.39
N ALA A 501 71.32 3.37 -20.64
CA ALA A 501 71.40 3.09 -19.21
C ALA A 501 70.43 3.97 -18.40
N THR A 502 70.22 5.24 -18.79
CA THR A 502 69.25 6.13 -18.16
C THR A 502 67.81 5.67 -18.43
N THR A 503 67.51 5.23 -19.66
CA THR A 503 66.23 4.59 -20.00
C THR A 503 66.06 3.22 -19.32
N THR A 504 67.14 2.46 -19.13
CA THR A 504 67.14 1.18 -18.40
C THR A 504 66.95 1.40 -16.91
N VAL A 505 67.44 2.50 -16.33
CA VAL A 505 67.17 2.89 -14.93
C VAL A 505 65.73 3.36 -14.77
N ALA A 506 65.16 4.08 -15.75
CA ALA A 506 63.74 4.44 -15.76
C ALA A 506 62.82 3.21 -15.94
N GLN A 507 63.22 2.26 -16.79
CA GLN A 507 62.58 0.96 -16.95
C GLN A 507 62.69 0.13 -15.66
N ALA A 508 63.86 0.08 -15.02
CA ALA A 508 64.08 -0.59 -13.74
C ALA A 508 63.32 0.07 -12.59
N ALA A 509 63.13 1.39 -12.61
CA ALA A 509 62.27 2.10 -11.65
C ALA A 509 60.79 1.76 -11.87
N SER A 510 60.36 1.62 -13.14
CA SER A 510 59.03 1.14 -13.51
C SER A 510 58.83 -0.32 -13.12
N ASP A 511 59.82 -1.18 -13.34
CA ASP A 511 59.81 -2.59 -12.93
C ASP A 511 59.88 -2.72 -11.41
N THR A 512 60.55 -1.81 -10.70
CA THR A 512 60.54 -1.74 -9.23
C THR A 512 59.17 -1.31 -8.71
N ALA A 513 58.50 -0.36 -9.37
CA ALA A 513 57.13 0.03 -9.06
C ALA A 513 56.12 -1.08 -9.38
N LEU A 514 56.32 -1.81 -10.49
CA LEU A 514 55.52 -2.97 -10.86
C LEU A 514 55.74 -4.12 -9.89
N ASN A 515 56.99 -4.39 -9.47
CA ASN A 515 57.31 -5.38 -8.45
C ASN A 515 56.81 -4.96 -7.06
N ALA A 516 56.76 -3.66 -6.74
CA ALA A 516 56.13 -3.16 -5.52
C ALA A 516 54.62 -3.34 -5.55
N LEU A 517 53.96 -3.09 -6.69
CA LEU A 517 52.53 -3.36 -6.89
C LEU A 517 52.21 -4.86 -6.94
N VAL A 518 53.10 -5.68 -7.49
CA VAL A 518 53.00 -7.15 -7.45
C VAL A 518 53.22 -7.66 -6.03
N ALA A 519 54.18 -7.12 -5.28
CA ALA A 519 54.38 -7.43 -3.87
C ALA A 519 53.23 -6.92 -2.98
N GLU A 520 52.60 -5.81 -3.33
CA GLU A 520 51.41 -5.29 -2.66
C GLU A 520 50.18 -6.14 -3.00
N ARG A 521 50.01 -6.54 -4.26
CA ARG A 521 49.02 -7.54 -4.69
C ARG A 521 49.23 -8.86 -3.97
N ASP A 522 50.47 -9.33 -3.84
CA ASP A 522 50.79 -10.59 -3.18
C ASP A 522 50.64 -10.47 -1.66
N ARG A 523 50.90 -9.29 -1.07
CA ARG A 523 50.53 -8.96 0.33
C ARG A 523 49.03 -8.93 0.53
N LEU A 524 48.27 -8.36 -0.40
CA LEU A 524 46.81 -8.32 -0.36
C LEU A 524 46.23 -9.72 -0.59
N ALA A 525 46.85 -10.55 -1.43
CA ALA A 525 46.51 -11.95 -1.63
C ALA A 525 46.83 -12.78 -0.38
N MET A 526 47.97 -12.58 0.26
CA MET A 526 48.28 -13.19 1.57
C MET A 526 47.33 -12.70 2.66
N SER A 527 47.01 -11.41 2.68
CA SER A 527 46.02 -10.84 3.62
C SER A 527 44.62 -11.40 3.35
N LEU A 528 44.25 -11.67 2.09
CA LEU A 528 43.03 -12.38 1.74
C LEU A 528 43.06 -13.84 2.18
N VAL A 529 44.20 -14.52 2.04
CA VAL A 529 44.40 -15.89 2.55
C VAL A 529 44.34 -15.92 4.07
N ASP A 530 44.90 -14.91 4.75
CA ASP A 530 44.83 -14.76 6.20
C ASP A 530 43.40 -14.39 6.66
N ILE A 531 42.67 -13.59 5.89
CA ILE A 531 41.25 -13.29 6.11
C ILE A 531 40.39 -14.53 5.84
N ASP A 532 40.68 -15.32 4.82
CA ASP A 532 39.99 -16.57 4.52
C ASP A 532 40.32 -17.65 5.56
N ALA A 533 41.56 -17.68 6.08
CA ALA A 533 41.95 -18.52 7.20
C ALA A 533 41.31 -18.07 8.51
N ALA A 534 41.22 -16.75 8.75
CA ALA A 534 40.52 -16.17 9.90
C ALA A 534 39.00 -16.39 9.79
N LYS A 535 38.44 -16.33 8.59
CA LYS A 535 37.05 -16.66 8.30
C LYS A 535 36.80 -18.16 8.46
N ALA A 536 37.68 -19.03 8.00
CA ALA A 536 37.58 -20.47 8.23
C ALA A 536 37.70 -20.80 9.73
N ALA A 537 38.58 -20.13 10.47
CA ALA A 537 38.68 -20.26 11.93
C ALA A 537 37.46 -19.69 12.66
N ALA A 538 36.86 -18.62 12.13
CA ALA A 538 35.60 -18.06 12.62
C ALA A 538 34.42 -18.98 12.30
N ASP A 539 34.36 -19.59 11.12
CA ASP A 539 33.36 -20.56 10.70
C ASP A 539 33.50 -21.84 11.52
N GLU A 540 34.72 -22.30 11.81
CA GLU A 540 35.00 -23.41 12.73
C GLU A 540 34.61 -23.05 14.17
N THR A 541 34.84 -21.81 14.59
CA THR A 541 34.37 -21.30 15.89
C THR A 541 32.85 -21.20 15.94
N VAL A 542 32.17 -20.83 14.85
CA VAL A 542 30.71 -20.82 14.73
C VAL A 542 30.17 -22.25 14.71
N ILE A 543 30.81 -23.19 14.02
CA ILE A 543 30.46 -24.61 14.06
C ILE A 543 30.61 -25.15 15.48
N ARG A 544 31.71 -24.81 16.18
CA ARG A 544 31.93 -25.19 17.57
C ARG A 544 30.91 -24.54 18.50
N LEU A 545 30.62 -23.24 18.36
CA LEU A 545 29.60 -22.57 19.17
C LEU A 545 28.19 -23.06 18.87
N THR A 546 27.90 -23.48 17.64
CA THR A 546 26.64 -24.14 17.27
C THR A 546 26.59 -25.55 17.84
N ALA A 547 27.70 -26.30 17.86
CA ALA A 547 27.80 -27.60 18.51
C ALA A 547 27.67 -27.48 20.04
N ASP A 548 28.34 -26.50 20.65
CA ASP A 548 28.23 -26.17 22.07
C ASP A 548 26.81 -25.72 22.39
N ARG A 549 26.15 -24.94 21.53
CA ARG A 549 24.74 -24.58 21.68
C ARG A 549 23.83 -25.79 21.59
N HIS A 550 24.04 -26.70 20.64
CA HIS A 550 23.28 -27.95 20.57
C HIS A 550 23.56 -28.86 21.76
N GLN A 551 24.78 -28.88 22.28
CA GLN A 551 25.14 -29.63 23.48
C GLN A 551 24.53 -28.99 24.74
N ILE A 552 24.49 -27.66 24.82
CA ILE A 552 23.79 -26.92 25.89
C ILE A 552 22.28 -27.14 25.78
N ASP A 553 21.70 -27.13 24.59
CA ASP A 553 20.28 -27.41 24.37
C ASP A 553 19.95 -28.87 24.74
N ALA A 554 20.84 -29.83 24.45
CA ALA A 554 20.73 -31.22 24.87
C ALA A 554 20.86 -31.39 26.39
N ILE A 555 21.84 -30.74 27.02
CA ILE A 555 22.00 -30.73 28.49
C ILE A 555 20.82 -30.02 29.16
N LEU A 556 20.30 -28.94 28.57
CA LEU A 556 19.12 -28.23 29.07
C LEU A 556 17.87 -29.11 28.93
N ALA A 557 17.72 -29.86 27.84
CA ALA A 557 16.65 -30.83 27.67
C ALA A 557 16.76 -31.99 28.69
N GLU A 558 17.96 -32.55 28.89
CA GLU A 558 18.20 -33.56 29.93
C GLU A 558 17.97 -33.01 31.33
N THR A 559 18.39 -31.77 31.63
CA THR A 559 18.17 -31.13 32.93
C THR A 559 16.70 -30.80 33.15
N THR A 560 15.99 -30.41 32.10
CA THR A 560 14.53 -30.17 32.14
C THR A 560 13.78 -31.48 32.33
N GLN A 561 14.20 -32.55 31.65
CA GLN A 561 13.62 -33.89 31.84
C GLN A 561 13.93 -34.45 33.22
N ALA A 562 15.17 -34.33 33.71
CA ALA A 562 15.55 -34.71 35.07
C ALA A 562 14.80 -33.91 36.12
N ARG A 563 14.53 -32.62 35.87
CA ARG A 563 13.68 -31.78 36.71
C ARG A 563 12.21 -32.24 36.66
N PHE A 564 11.68 -32.57 35.48
CA PHE A 564 10.32 -33.11 35.33
C PHE A 564 10.16 -34.46 36.03
N ASP A 565 11.16 -35.34 35.90
CA ASP A 565 11.21 -36.64 36.57
C ASP A 565 11.35 -36.46 38.08
N ALA A 566 12.15 -35.48 38.53
CA ALA A 566 12.26 -35.12 39.95
C ALA A 566 10.96 -34.51 40.49
N GLU A 567 10.28 -33.63 39.76
CA GLU A 567 8.96 -33.08 40.12
C GLU A 567 7.90 -34.18 40.17
N THR A 568 7.95 -35.14 39.24
CA THR A 568 7.08 -36.32 39.24
C THR A 568 7.37 -37.23 40.44
N ALA A 569 8.64 -37.47 40.75
CA ALA A 569 9.06 -38.23 41.94
C ALA A 569 8.68 -37.50 43.24
N LEU A 570 8.77 -36.17 43.28
CA LEU A 570 8.33 -35.36 44.42
C LEU A 570 6.82 -35.40 44.60
N THR A 571 6.06 -35.44 43.50
CA THR A 571 4.61 -35.64 43.52
C THR A 571 4.24 -37.05 43.99
N ALA A 572 4.99 -38.07 43.57
CA ALA A 572 4.83 -39.45 44.03
C ALA A 572 5.17 -39.59 45.52
N LEU A 573 6.28 -38.98 45.98
CA LEU A 573 6.66 -38.95 47.39
C LEU A 573 5.69 -38.10 48.24
N ALA A 574 5.11 -37.03 47.69
CA ALA A 574 4.05 -36.28 48.35
C ALA A 574 2.77 -37.13 48.47
N ALA A 575 2.41 -37.89 47.43
CA ALA A 575 1.29 -38.83 47.48
C ALA A 575 1.56 -39.98 48.47
N GLU A 576 2.79 -40.50 48.53
CA GLU A 576 3.19 -41.53 49.49
C GLU A 576 3.21 -40.98 50.92
N ARG A 577 3.71 -39.75 51.14
CA ARG A 577 3.59 -39.04 52.41
C ARG A 577 2.14 -38.84 52.81
N ASP A 578 1.27 -38.44 51.88
CA ASP A 578 -0.15 -38.20 52.15
C ASP A 578 -0.89 -39.52 52.41
N SER A 579 -0.51 -40.62 51.74
CA SER A 579 -0.97 -41.97 52.05
C SER A 579 -0.51 -42.40 53.43
N ILE A 580 0.76 -42.20 53.78
CA ILE A 580 1.29 -42.50 55.13
C ILE A 580 0.61 -41.61 56.18
N ALA A 581 0.32 -40.34 55.87
CA ALA A 581 -0.41 -39.46 56.76
C ALA A 581 -1.88 -39.90 56.93
N ALA A 582 -2.50 -40.43 55.87
CA ALA A 582 -3.82 -41.03 55.92
C ALA A 582 -3.83 -42.33 56.73
N ASP A 583 -2.86 -43.23 56.52
CA ASP A 583 -2.69 -44.47 57.29
C ASP A 583 -2.38 -44.17 58.76
N LEU A 584 -1.59 -43.13 59.03
CA LEU A 584 -1.32 -42.66 60.39
C LEU A 584 -2.57 -42.06 61.01
N ALA A 585 -3.37 -41.28 60.27
CA ALA A 585 -4.65 -40.77 60.73
C ALA A 585 -5.65 -41.90 61.00
N GLU A 586 -5.69 -42.93 60.16
CA GLU A 586 -6.49 -44.14 60.36
C GLU A 586 -6.00 -44.93 61.58
N THR A 587 -4.69 -45.06 61.77
CA THR A 587 -4.11 -45.69 62.96
C THR A 587 -4.41 -44.88 64.23
N ILE A 588 -4.38 -43.54 64.16
CA ILE A 588 -4.78 -42.66 65.26
C ILE A 588 -6.28 -42.76 65.51
N ALA A 589 -7.11 -42.87 64.48
CA ALA A 589 -8.56 -43.07 64.61
C ALA A 589 -8.88 -44.45 65.20
N ALA A 590 -8.20 -45.51 64.77
CA ALA A 590 -8.28 -46.85 65.32
C ALA A 590 -7.81 -46.88 66.78
N LYS A 591 -6.70 -46.20 67.10
CA LYS A 591 -6.24 -46.00 68.47
C LYS A 591 -7.27 -45.23 69.30
N THR A 592 -7.90 -44.19 68.76
CA THR A 592 -8.94 -43.43 69.45
C THR A 592 -10.18 -44.29 69.70
N LEU A 593 -10.56 -45.14 68.74
CA LEU A 593 -11.62 -46.14 68.90
C LEU A 593 -11.28 -47.18 69.97
N VAL A 594 -10.02 -47.66 70.00
CA VAL A 594 -9.53 -48.56 71.04
C VAL A 594 -9.51 -47.86 72.40
N ASP A 595 -9.04 -46.62 72.49
CA ASP A 595 -9.05 -45.82 73.72
C ASP A 595 -10.51 -45.59 74.18
N HIS A 596 -11.44 -45.33 73.26
CA HIS A 596 -12.87 -45.19 73.57
C HIS A 596 -13.52 -46.52 73.97
N ALA A 597 -13.08 -47.65 73.39
CA ALA A 597 -13.50 -48.99 73.80
C ALA A 597 -12.93 -49.34 75.18
N VAL A 598 -11.70 -48.94 75.49
CA VAL A 598 -11.11 -49.07 76.82
C VAL A 598 -11.88 -48.22 77.82
N ILE A 599 -12.19 -46.95 77.52
CA ILE A 599 -13.05 -46.11 78.38
C ILE A 599 -14.43 -46.75 78.56
N THR A 600 -15.04 -47.30 77.51
CA THR A 600 -16.33 -48.00 77.62
C THR A 600 -16.20 -49.25 78.50
N LEU A 601 -15.14 -50.04 78.36
CA LEU A 601 -14.88 -51.22 79.18
C LEU A 601 -14.53 -50.85 80.63
N GLU A 602 -13.85 -49.73 80.87
CA GLU A 602 -13.65 -49.18 82.21
C GLU A 602 -14.97 -48.71 82.81
N THR A 603 -15.84 -48.08 82.00
CA THR A 603 -17.18 -47.69 82.42
C THR A 603 -18.06 -48.91 82.70
N GLU A 604 -17.96 -49.98 81.91
CA GLU A 604 -18.64 -51.25 82.17
C GLU A 604 -18.08 -51.96 83.39
N ARG A 605 -16.76 -52.00 83.58
CA ARG A 605 -16.11 -52.49 84.80
C ARG A 605 -16.63 -51.72 86.01
N ASP A 606 -16.69 -50.40 85.93
CA ASP A 606 -17.16 -49.55 87.01
C ASP A 606 -18.67 -49.70 87.24
N ARG A 607 -19.46 -49.92 86.17
CA ARG A 607 -20.88 -50.26 86.27
C ARG A 607 -21.09 -51.65 86.88
N ILE A 608 -20.25 -52.63 86.57
CA ILE A 608 -20.26 -53.96 87.19
C ILE A 608 -19.84 -53.85 88.65
N ALA A 609 -18.82 -53.06 88.98
CA ALA A 609 -18.40 -52.78 90.35
C ALA A 609 -19.50 -52.05 91.16
N ALA A 610 -20.20 -51.09 90.54
CA ALA A 610 -21.36 -50.42 91.12
C ALA A 610 -22.55 -51.37 91.28
N THR A 611 -22.79 -52.26 90.32
CA THR A 611 -23.84 -53.28 90.40
C THR A 611 -23.53 -54.29 91.50
N LEU A 612 -22.27 -54.68 91.66
CA LEU A 612 -21.79 -55.53 92.75
C LEU A 612 -21.97 -54.84 94.10
N THR A 613 -21.63 -53.56 94.19
CA THR A 613 -21.88 -52.73 95.39
C THR A 613 -23.37 -52.59 95.68
N HIS A 614 -24.21 -52.44 94.65
CA HIS A 614 -25.66 -52.37 94.80
C HIS A 614 -26.27 -53.72 95.21
N THR A 615 -25.77 -54.85 94.68
CA THR A 615 -26.22 -56.18 95.11
C THR A 615 -25.72 -56.53 96.52
N MET A 616 -24.52 -56.08 96.91
CA MET A 616 -24.07 -56.16 98.30
C MET A 616 -24.94 -55.27 99.21
N GLY A 617 -25.26 -54.05 98.81
CA GLY A 617 -26.17 -53.17 99.56
C GLY A 617 -27.60 -53.69 99.62
N ALA A 618 -28.10 -54.34 98.56
CA ALA A 618 -29.40 -55.01 98.56
C ALA A 618 -29.41 -56.24 99.46
N LYS A 619 -28.29 -56.96 99.54
CA LYS A 619 -28.10 -58.04 100.52
C LYS A 619 -28.10 -57.49 101.95
N ASP A 620 -27.34 -56.42 102.23
CA ASP A 620 -27.32 -55.80 103.55
C ASP A 620 -28.69 -55.21 103.93
N ALA A 621 -29.43 -54.65 102.96
CA ALA A 621 -30.81 -54.19 103.15
C ALA A 621 -31.80 -55.35 103.38
N ALA A 622 -31.61 -56.49 102.72
CA ALA A 622 -32.39 -57.70 102.99
C ALA A 622 -32.08 -58.28 104.38
N ASP A 623 -30.82 -58.25 104.82
CA ASP A 623 -30.40 -58.66 106.15
C ASP A 623 -30.99 -57.72 107.24
N ASN A 624 -31.04 -56.40 106.97
CA ASN A 624 -31.72 -55.43 107.83
C ASN A 624 -33.25 -55.59 107.84
N ALA A 625 -33.88 -55.83 106.69
CA ALA A 625 -35.32 -56.09 106.61
C ALA A 625 -35.70 -57.39 107.34
N LEU A 626 -34.83 -58.40 107.30
CA LEU A 626 -34.98 -59.61 108.10
C LEU A 626 -34.91 -59.28 109.60
N ALA A 627 -33.96 -58.45 110.02
CA ALA A 627 -33.86 -57.99 111.41
C ALA A 627 -35.07 -57.15 111.86
N GLU A 628 -35.60 -56.28 110.99
CA GLU A 628 -36.79 -55.47 111.23
C GLU A 628 -38.07 -56.32 111.30
N LEU A 629 -38.25 -57.29 110.40
CA LEU A 629 -39.35 -58.25 110.48
C LEU A 629 -39.29 -59.09 111.77
N GLN A 630 -38.09 -59.37 112.26
CA GLN A 630 -37.88 -60.04 113.54
C GLN A 630 -38.27 -59.15 114.72
N ALA A 631 -37.94 -57.85 114.67
CA ALA A 631 -38.37 -56.86 115.66
C ALA A 631 -39.88 -56.57 115.60
N GLU A 632 -40.49 -56.60 114.42
CA GLU A 632 -41.93 -56.39 114.22
C GLU A 632 -42.74 -57.61 114.67
N ARG A 633 -42.24 -58.83 114.45
CA ARG A 633 -42.78 -60.04 115.10
C ARG A 633 -42.76 -59.90 116.63
N ASP A 634 -41.65 -59.42 117.20
CA ASP A 634 -41.52 -59.27 118.66
C ASP A 634 -42.41 -58.13 119.21
N ARG A 635 -42.64 -57.06 118.45
CA ARG A 635 -43.62 -56.02 118.78
C ARG A 635 -45.06 -56.51 118.67
N ILE A 636 -45.42 -57.23 117.61
CA ILE A 636 -46.77 -57.81 117.47
C ILE A 636 -47.04 -58.78 118.63
N ALA A 637 -46.04 -59.53 119.09
CA ALA A 637 -46.15 -60.33 120.31
C ALA A 637 -46.41 -59.46 121.56
N ALA A 638 -45.77 -58.30 121.69
CA ALA A 638 -46.03 -57.35 122.78
C ALA A 638 -47.41 -56.66 122.68
N THR A 639 -47.83 -56.23 121.49
CA THR A 639 -49.15 -55.63 121.24
C THR A 639 -50.27 -56.64 121.43
N LEU A 640 -50.04 -57.93 121.18
CA LEU A 640 -50.98 -58.99 121.50
C LEU A 640 -51.17 -59.13 123.02
N VAL A 641 -50.10 -58.98 123.82
CA VAL A 641 -50.20 -58.95 125.29
C VAL A 641 -50.97 -57.71 125.77
N GLU A 642 -50.71 -56.53 125.20
CA GLU A 642 -51.43 -55.29 125.53
C GLU A 642 -52.91 -55.30 125.10
N THR A 643 -53.25 -55.81 123.92
CA THR A 643 -54.65 -55.92 123.47
C THR A 643 -55.42 -56.95 124.29
N THR A 644 -54.76 -58.00 124.79
CA THR A 644 -55.39 -58.93 125.73
C THR A 644 -55.68 -58.25 127.08
N ALA A 645 -54.80 -57.36 127.56
CA ALA A 645 -55.02 -56.56 128.77
C ALA A 645 -56.07 -55.45 128.58
N ALA A 646 -56.09 -54.78 127.42
CA ALA A 646 -57.07 -53.75 127.09
C ALA A 646 -58.47 -54.34 126.87
N LYS A 647 -58.58 -55.53 126.29
CA LYS A 647 -59.85 -56.28 126.20
C LYS A 647 -60.42 -56.58 127.58
N ALA A 648 -59.59 -56.99 128.55
CA ALA A 648 -60.03 -57.20 129.93
C ALA A 648 -60.50 -55.87 130.60
N SER A 649 -59.88 -54.74 130.28
CA SER A 649 -60.31 -53.42 130.76
C SER A 649 -61.62 -52.95 130.10
N ALA A 650 -61.84 -53.26 128.82
CA ALA A 650 -63.07 -52.93 128.10
C ALA A 650 -64.25 -53.80 128.53
N GLU A 651 -64.02 -55.08 128.86
CA GLU A 651 -65.03 -55.96 129.46
C GLU A 651 -65.48 -55.44 130.84
N ASN A 652 -64.57 -54.87 131.64
CA ASN A 652 -64.93 -54.19 132.89
C ASN A 652 -65.73 -52.88 132.68
N ALA A 653 -65.36 -52.07 131.68
CA ALA A 653 -66.08 -50.82 131.37
C ALA A 653 -67.48 -51.07 130.79
N VAL A 654 -67.66 -52.15 130.02
CA VAL A 654 -68.99 -52.60 129.56
C VAL A 654 -69.86 -53.03 130.75
N ALA A 655 -69.28 -53.68 131.76
CA ALA A 655 -70.00 -54.00 132.99
C ALA A 655 -70.45 -52.74 133.78
N GLU A 656 -69.64 -51.66 133.78
CA GLU A 656 -70.04 -50.36 134.36
C GLU A 656 -71.15 -49.67 133.56
N LEU A 657 -71.08 -49.69 132.23
CA LEU A 657 -72.11 -49.11 131.36
C LEU A 657 -73.44 -49.88 131.39
N GLU A 658 -73.42 -51.19 131.62
CA GLU A 658 -74.65 -51.98 131.87
C GLU A 658 -75.27 -51.66 133.24
N ALA A 659 -74.47 -51.28 134.24
CA ALA A 659 -74.96 -50.80 135.53
C ALA A 659 -75.56 -49.38 135.45
N GLU A 660 -74.93 -48.45 134.70
CA GLU A 660 -75.47 -47.11 134.45
C GLU A 660 -76.77 -47.14 133.62
N ARG A 661 -76.86 -48.05 132.63
CA ARG A 661 -78.11 -48.25 131.87
C ARG A 661 -79.25 -48.76 132.77
N GLY A 662 -78.94 -49.55 133.80
CA GLY A 662 -79.91 -49.96 134.83
C GLY A 662 -80.42 -48.78 135.66
N GLN A 663 -79.56 -47.82 135.99
CA GLN A 663 -79.93 -46.59 136.72
C GLN A 663 -80.81 -45.65 135.88
N PHE A 664 -80.53 -45.51 134.58
CA PHE A 664 -81.36 -44.75 133.65
C PHE A 664 -82.72 -45.42 133.35
N GLY A 665 -82.78 -46.76 133.37
CA GLY A 665 -84.05 -47.50 133.27
C GLY A 665 -84.97 -47.30 134.50
N ALA A 666 -84.39 -47.18 135.70
CA ALA A 666 -85.14 -46.97 136.94
C ALA A 666 -85.68 -45.53 137.08
N THR A 667 -84.90 -44.52 136.65
CA THR A 667 -85.32 -43.11 136.70
C THR A 667 -86.38 -42.76 135.65
N LEU A 668 -86.39 -43.42 134.49
CA LEU A 668 -87.46 -43.28 133.50
C LEU A 668 -88.79 -43.91 133.96
N ALA A 669 -88.72 -44.92 134.84
CA ALA A 669 -89.90 -45.60 135.39
C ALA A 669 -90.56 -44.82 136.55
N GLU A 670 -89.85 -43.92 137.23
CA GLU A 670 -90.34 -43.27 138.45
C GLU A 670 -91.17 -42.00 138.23
N LEU A 671 -91.05 -41.28 137.11
CA LEU A 671 -91.74 -39.99 136.95
C LEU A 671 -92.77 -39.93 135.82
N SER A 672 -93.07 -41.08 135.22
CA SER A 672 -94.38 -41.36 134.59
C SER A 672 -95.54 -41.46 135.61
N LEU A 673 -95.34 -41.08 136.90
CA LEU A 673 -96.25 -41.36 138.02
C LEU A 673 -96.72 -40.16 138.86
N LEU A 674 -96.43 -38.91 138.49
CA LEU A 674 -96.97 -37.70 139.14
C LEU A 674 -97.38 -36.69 138.05
N ALA A 675 -98.64 -36.66 137.61
CA ALA A 675 -99.74 -35.87 138.20
C ALA A 675 -99.43 -34.35 138.16
N SER A 676 -100.17 -33.47 137.48
CA SER A 676 -101.55 -33.48 136.98
C SER A 676 -101.68 -32.61 135.73
#